data_AF-A0A656QNS9-F1
#
_entry.id   AF-A0A656QNS9-F1
#
_cell.length_a   1.000
_cell.length_b   1.000
_cell.length_c   1.000
_cell.angle_alpha   90.00
_cell.angle_beta   90.00
_cell.angle_gamma   90.00
#
_symmetry.space_group_name_H-M   'P 1'
#
loop_
_entity.id
_entity.type
_entity.pdbx_description
1 polymer ?
#
loop_
_entity_poly.entity_id
_entity_poly.type
_entity_poly.pdbx_seq_one_letter_code
_entity_poly.pdbx_strand_id
1 'polypeptide(L)'
;MDLSGFFDFDESIRVWVERERKPFDYSDGEEQEQYLLDAVRDASDVSSGSMDLREKMIDWPSTYHLTPRRGNLLRPFASWFAGKRVLEIGCGCGAITRFLGEAGATVVSVEGSLMRATIARERCRDLPNVEIICATSEKIGVLGEFDAVMLIGVLEYARKFLGVDGTHRLLSDCVARLTEAGRVFVAIENQLGLKYFAGAAEDHTGVAMFGIEERYLPEGVATFGRKELGSHLDRASLSFQQWWYPFPDYKLPLSVLSEEAVCGRLEADFSPMIANASAADPQRPFYQAFSPERAWGPVYRNELAHALSNSFLAIASRQPLAGNDPDAAGFHYAVDRLPQFTKELQVRKTAHGPLMVTHRPLFASAGARSTGVENLPVADAPFVDGTHWQYRLSLLLSEPGWTQTTFTDWYMQWFDALRAKLGIAQGGLPALDAPVDARLVDALPRNLILDGGKASFFDLEWKYGETIEFGYLLFRGAYCSLWELRTVAVPKEGTPVRLRDLFEAALSCIGLSLSDEILKRYGRLEHQFQRGTTGRSTLDSEDVLHAELIVTPSIVNEVIRLNGDLLRKDAAISTQGAEIHRLEDLLVEKEEIVGALSADVRVLNERIVAEMGAKDDIIHRLGDEIHGLNLRLQKEDGRVERPAEVSDGHGKQEREAEEALLNEELIRHRKQAEVQANLIKMQAERIRRLERDQPHEQVKSFGDSGASADAEAAQLREAFAALRQSKWFRLRDALTQRPISGRQMARAGYLIGAMTTPAVLKRPLSRVVSQVRALVSPPPEPPAPRLPKAPVAPKGEGANAYIVRQKKPDLAERPRVLHVIANFMTGGSSKLVVDLIEGLGHRYRQTVLTSFIPTPQAYTGVDIHAISQPGEADQFLAFFRAHQPEFIHVHYWGDCDEPWYAKAFDAATGLGIPVVQNINTPVAPFVSPSIIHNVYVSKYVEREFGDPRAKNRVIYPGSDFSHFSLKEGEKAVGKKVGMVYRLERDKLNESAIVPFIRVAQMNPKASVLIVGGGSLLEPFKASVAAAGVDAQFEFTGYVPYGELPGLYRDMAVFVAPVWKESFGQVSPFAMNMEVPVVGYDVGAIGEIINNDSYLAPAADAERLAQIIDNLLHDDAARRKLALDHRNRAQQYFSLEAMVSSYRALYGEVLGADVTKHPD
;
A
#
# COMPACT_ATOMS: atom_id res chain seq x y z
N MET A 1 30.31 44.05 -12.03
CA MET A 1 31.44 43.24 -11.53
C MET A 1 32.10 42.64 -12.75
N ASP A 2 33.43 42.67 -12.87
CA ASP A 2 34.11 42.01 -13.98
C ASP A 2 34.33 40.53 -13.63
N LEU A 3 33.41 39.66 -14.08
CA LEU A 3 33.45 38.21 -13.86
C LEU A 3 34.30 37.48 -14.91
N SER A 4 34.65 38.15 -16.02
CA SER A 4 35.34 37.56 -17.18
C SER A 4 36.76 37.08 -16.88
N GLY A 5 37.38 37.62 -15.83
CA GLY A 5 38.67 37.15 -15.33
C GLY A 5 38.63 35.74 -14.72
N PHE A 6 37.46 35.28 -14.27
CA PHE A 6 37.32 34.06 -13.45
C PHE A 6 36.35 33.02 -14.03
N PHE A 7 35.34 33.46 -14.79
CA PHE A 7 34.28 32.62 -15.34
C PHE A 7 34.11 32.89 -16.84
N ASP A 8 33.62 31.91 -17.59
CA ASP A 8 33.23 32.07 -18.99
C ASP A 8 31.72 32.32 -19.07
N PHE A 9 31.30 33.32 -19.83
CA PHE A 9 29.88 33.59 -20.02
C PHE A 9 29.33 32.72 -21.15
N ASP A 10 28.35 31.87 -20.84
CA ASP A 10 27.62 31.10 -21.85
C ASP A 10 26.46 31.95 -22.36
N GLU A 11 26.62 32.50 -23.57
CA GLU A 11 25.62 33.34 -24.24
C GLU A 11 24.28 32.61 -24.50
N SER A 12 24.29 31.28 -24.64
CA SER A 12 23.08 30.53 -24.99
C SER A 12 22.08 30.42 -23.84
N ILE A 13 22.59 30.33 -22.62
CA ILE A 13 21.80 30.22 -21.38
C ILE A 13 21.93 31.45 -20.48
N ARG A 14 22.79 32.40 -20.85
CA ARG A 14 23.05 33.66 -20.13
C ARG A 14 23.52 33.45 -18.69
N VAL A 15 24.37 32.45 -18.48
CA VAL A 15 24.93 32.06 -17.17
C VAL A 15 26.45 32.14 -17.22
N TRP A 16 27.06 32.64 -16.15
CA TRP A 16 28.51 32.55 -15.97
C TRP A 16 28.89 31.14 -15.52
N VAL A 17 29.81 30.47 -16.20
CA VAL A 17 30.18 29.08 -15.94
C VAL A 17 31.65 28.99 -15.54
N GLU A 18 31.94 28.16 -14.54
CA GLU A 18 33.31 27.82 -14.14
C GLU A 18 34.07 27.12 -15.28
N ARG A 19 35.26 27.62 -15.64
CA ARG A 19 36.10 27.12 -16.75
C ARG A 19 36.48 25.64 -16.66
N GLU A 20 36.67 25.15 -15.43
CA GLU A 20 37.07 23.78 -15.12
C GLU A 20 36.01 23.08 -14.24
N ARG A 21 34.73 23.21 -14.61
CA ARG A 21 33.60 22.73 -13.82
C ARG A 21 33.72 21.25 -13.47
N LYS A 22 33.66 20.92 -12.17
CA LYS A 22 33.48 19.54 -11.71
C LYS A 22 32.01 19.11 -11.85
N PRO A 23 31.72 17.82 -12.09
CA PRO A 23 30.36 17.30 -12.00
C PRO A 23 29.78 17.57 -10.61
N PHE A 24 28.53 18.05 -10.55
CA PHE A 24 27.83 18.34 -9.30
C PHE A 24 26.79 17.25 -9.03
N ASP A 25 26.94 16.54 -7.91
CA ASP A 25 26.18 15.34 -7.57
C ASP A 25 24.91 15.67 -6.74
N TYR A 26 23.98 16.39 -7.38
CA TYR A 26 22.63 16.65 -6.88
C TYR A 26 21.68 17.01 -8.03
N SER A 27 20.52 16.35 -8.09
CA SER A 27 19.44 16.66 -9.03
C SER A 27 18.07 16.35 -8.40
N ASP A 28 17.07 17.16 -8.75
CA ASP A 28 15.65 16.91 -8.47
C ASP A 28 15.03 15.88 -9.47
N GLY A 29 15.84 15.42 -10.45
CA GLY A 29 15.48 14.52 -11.55
C GLY A 29 15.47 15.26 -12.90
N GLU A 30 16.06 14.66 -13.95
CA GLU A 30 16.22 15.33 -15.25
C GLU A 30 14.87 15.74 -15.88
N GLU A 31 13.86 14.87 -15.83
CA GLU A 31 12.52 15.17 -16.35
C GLU A 31 11.84 16.32 -15.58
N GLN A 32 12.01 16.34 -14.25
CA GLN A 32 11.43 17.36 -13.38
C GLN A 32 12.09 18.72 -13.58
N GLU A 33 13.42 18.75 -13.70
CA GLU A 33 14.17 19.97 -13.96
C GLU A 33 13.89 20.51 -15.38
N GLN A 34 13.77 19.63 -16.37
CA GLN A 34 13.35 20.03 -17.72
C GLN A 34 11.94 20.63 -17.72
N TYR A 35 10.99 20.00 -17.02
CA TYR A 35 9.64 20.56 -16.86
C TYR A 35 9.67 21.95 -16.19
N LEU A 36 10.48 22.14 -15.15
CA LEU A 36 10.63 23.44 -14.49
C LEU A 36 11.17 24.50 -15.45
N LEU A 37 12.16 24.15 -16.28
CA LEU A 37 12.71 25.06 -17.28
C LEU A 37 11.65 25.49 -18.29
N ASP A 38 10.90 24.53 -18.82
CA ASP A 38 9.84 24.79 -19.81
C ASP A 38 8.72 25.63 -19.18
N ALA A 39 8.29 25.29 -17.96
CA ALA A 39 7.28 26.05 -17.21
C ALA A 39 7.69 27.52 -16.98
N VAL A 40 8.96 27.76 -16.66
CA VAL A 40 9.49 29.12 -16.44
C VAL A 40 9.64 29.91 -17.75
N ARG A 41 9.99 29.24 -18.85
CA ARG A 41 10.09 29.85 -20.19
C ARG A 41 8.74 30.20 -20.77
N ASP A 42 7.75 29.33 -20.58
CA ASP A 42 6.38 29.51 -21.07
C ASP A 42 5.62 30.60 -20.29
N ALA A 43 5.99 30.85 -19.04
CA ALA A 43 5.33 31.84 -18.20
C ALA A 43 5.62 33.26 -18.69
N SER A 44 4.58 34.08 -18.85
CA SER A 44 4.71 35.48 -19.26
C SER A 44 5.13 36.36 -18.07
N ASP A 45 4.54 36.10 -16.90
CA ASP A 45 4.93 36.68 -15.61
C ASP A 45 5.78 35.67 -14.83
N VAL A 46 6.99 36.07 -14.45
CA VAL A 46 7.91 35.25 -13.62
C VAL A 46 8.18 35.86 -12.25
N SER A 47 7.37 36.85 -11.85
CA SER A 47 7.45 37.48 -10.54
C SER A 47 7.22 36.52 -9.38
N SER A 48 7.64 36.90 -8.17
CA SER A 48 7.38 36.09 -6.96
C SER A 48 5.87 35.93 -6.68
N GLY A 49 5.01 36.72 -7.33
CA GLY A 49 3.54 36.62 -7.24
C GLY A 49 2.88 36.01 -8.48
N SER A 50 3.66 35.45 -9.41
CA SER A 50 3.18 34.98 -10.71
C SER A 50 2.06 33.93 -10.59
N MET A 51 0.96 34.21 -11.28
CA MET A 51 -0.12 33.23 -11.46
C MET A 51 0.23 32.17 -12.50
N ASP A 52 0.96 32.54 -13.56
CA ASP A 52 1.40 31.63 -14.62
C ASP A 52 2.25 30.49 -14.01
N LEU A 53 3.25 30.84 -13.20
CA LEU A 53 4.09 29.83 -12.52
C LEU A 53 3.29 29.00 -11.52
N ARG A 54 2.30 29.62 -10.86
CA ARG A 54 1.43 28.94 -9.90
C ARG A 54 0.54 27.91 -10.59
N GLU A 55 0.08 28.16 -11.81
CA GLU A 55 -0.72 27.21 -12.59
C GLU A 55 0.10 25.99 -13.05
N LYS A 56 1.42 26.14 -13.18
CA LYS A 56 2.36 25.06 -13.54
C LYS A 56 2.78 24.16 -12.36
N MET A 57 2.24 24.37 -11.16
CA MET A 57 2.52 23.50 -9.99
C MET A 57 1.67 22.23 -10.04
N ILE A 58 2.30 21.09 -10.31
CA ILE A 58 1.61 19.80 -10.50
C ILE A 58 2.13 18.66 -9.60
N ASP A 59 3.30 18.86 -8.99
CA ASP A 59 3.99 17.91 -8.12
C ASP A 59 4.80 18.63 -7.04
N TRP A 60 5.56 17.89 -6.23
CA TRP A 60 6.36 18.47 -5.16
C TRP A 60 7.52 19.36 -5.67
N PRO A 61 8.39 18.93 -6.61
CA PRO A 61 9.44 19.79 -7.16
C PRO A 61 8.90 21.10 -7.76
N SER A 62 7.86 21.03 -8.60
CA SER A 62 7.23 22.24 -9.15
C SER A 62 6.58 23.10 -8.08
N THR A 63 5.94 22.51 -7.07
CA THR A 63 5.41 23.27 -5.92
C THR A 63 6.53 23.97 -5.15
N TYR A 64 7.60 23.26 -4.80
CA TYR A 64 8.72 23.80 -4.02
C TYR A 64 9.39 24.97 -4.73
N HIS A 65 9.61 24.86 -6.04
CA HIS A 65 10.31 25.89 -6.80
C HIS A 65 9.38 27.03 -7.24
N LEU A 66 8.15 26.77 -7.69
CA LEU A 66 7.32 27.78 -8.36
C LEU A 66 6.35 28.53 -7.41
N THR A 67 6.15 28.05 -6.19
CA THR A 67 5.23 28.67 -5.24
C THR A 67 5.65 30.08 -4.77
N PRO A 68 4.70 31.01 -4.57
CA PRO A 68 4.98 32.31 -3.97
C PRO A 68 5.39 32.23 -2.49
N ARG A 69 5.14 31.09 -1.84
CA ARG A 69 5.43 30.89 -0.40
C ARG A 69 6.93 30.92 -0.07
N ARG A 70 7.80 30.64 -1.04
CA ARG A 70 9.27 30.63 -0.83
C ARG A 70 9.78 31.97 -0.29
N GLY A 71 9.31 33.06 -0.88
CA GLY A 71 9.72 34.42 -0.47
C GLY A 71 9.30 34.78 0.96
N ASN A 72 8.27 34.14 1.52
CA ASN A 72 7.74 34.47 2.85
C ASN A 72 8.79 34.31 3.96
N LEU A 73 9.80 33.47 3.75
CA LEU A 73 10.92 33.30 4.68
C LEU A 73 11.67 34.61 4.93
N LEU A 74 11.85 35.42 3.88
CA LEU A 74 12.70 36.61 3.88
C LEU A 74 11.92 37.93 3.75
N ARG A 75 10.61 37.87 3.48
CA ARG A 75 9.70 39.04 3.50
C ARG A 75 9.84 39.95 4.72
N PRO A 76 10.02 39.46 5.96
CA PRO A 76 10.19 40.32 7.13
C PRO A 76 11.38 41.30 7.01
N PHE A 77 12.35 40.99 6.14
CA PHE A 77 13.58 41.76 5.95
C PHE A 77 13.66 42.43 4.57
N ALA A 78 12.57 42.42 3.79
CA ALA A 78 12.55 42.93 2.42
C ALA A 78 13.09 44.37 2.30
N SER A 79 12.67 45.26 3.20
CA SER A 79 13.12 46.66 3.23
C SER A 79 14.62 46.82 3.52
N TRP A 80 15.21 45.89 4.27
CA TRP A 80 16.62 45.92 4.61
C TRP A 80 17.51 45.52 3.41
N PHE A 81 17.02 44.67 2.52
CA PHE A 81 17.75 44.22 1.32
C PHE A 81 17.87 45.30 0.24
N ALA A 82 17.00 46.32 0.25
CA ALA A 82 17.03 47.39 -0.74
C ALA A 82 18.40 48.10 -0.77
N GLY A 83 19.03 48.11 -1.95
CA GLY A 83 20.35 48.71 -2.16
C GLY A 83 21.53 47.90 -1.58
N LYS A 84 21.29 46.70 -1.04
CA LYS A 84 22.34 45.81 -0.52
C LYS A 84 22.91 44.90 -1.59
N ARG A 85 24.19 44.54 -1.43
CA ARG A 85 24.82 43.47 -2.24
C ARG A 85 24.67 42.14 -1.53
N VAL A 86 24.00 41.20 -2.17
CA VAL A 86 23.66 39.90 -1.59
C VAL A 86 24.32 38.78 -2.39
N LEU A 87 25.01 37.89 -1.68
CA LEU A 87 25.49 36.62 -2.21
C LEU A 87 24.51 35.53 -1.79
N GLU A 88 24.03 34.73 -2.73
CA GLU A 88 23.23 33.53 -2.45
C GLU A 88 23.98 32.28 -2.91
N ILE A 89 24.28 31.39 -1.97
CA ILE A 89 24.96 30.13 -2.27
C ILE A 89 23.88 29.06 -2.34
N GLY A 90 23.90 28.23 -3.38
CA GLY A 90 22.91 27.16 -3.61
C GLY A 90 21.52 27.69 -3.93
N CYS A 91 21.39 28.57 -4.93
CA CYS A 91 20.10 29.22 -5.22
C CYS A 91 19.04 28.29 -5.82
N GLY A 92 19.40 27.06 -6.20
CA GLY A 92 18.51 26.12 -6.87
C GLY A 92 17.91 26.74 -8.14
N CYS A 93 16.60 26.64 -8.32
CA CYS A 93 15.87 27.20 -9.47
C CYS A 93 15.46 28.67 -9.28
N GLY A 94 16.11 29.41 -8.37
CA GLY A 94 16.05 30.88 -8.30
C GLY A 94 14.83 31.48 -7.58
N ALA A 95 14.12 30.72 -6.75
CA ALA A 95 12.93 31.21 -6.05
C ALA A 95 13.24 32.35 -5.06
N ILE A 96 14.28 32.17 -4.25
CA ILE A 96 14.74 33.18 -3.29
C ILE A 96 15.52 34.28 -4.01
N THR A 97 16.32 33.94 -5.01
CA THR A 97 16.99 34.90 -5.91
C THR A 97 16.03 35.93 -6.49
N ARG A 98 14.91 35.45 -7.05
CA ARG A 98 13.87 36.30 -7.63
C ARG A 98 13.35 37.31 -6.60
N PHE A 99 12.99 36.82 -5.42
CA PHE A 99 12.49 37.65 -4.33
C PHE A 99 13.51 38.72 -3.89
N LEU A 100 14.80 38.34 -3.74
CA LEU A 100 15.86 39.27 -3.34
C LEU A 100 16.06 40.38 -4.39
N GLY A 101 16.03 40.02 -5.68
CA GLY A 101 16.10 40.98 -6.78
C GLY A 101 14.92 41.94 -6.79
N GLU A 102 13.70 41.46 -6.55
CA GLU A 102 12.48 42.28 -6.43
C GLU A 102 12.49 43.18 -5.18
N ALA A 103 13.13 42.74 -4.10
CA ALA A 103 13.34 43.54 -2.89
C ALA A 103 14.38 44.66 -3.07
N GLY A 104 14.97 44.80 -4.26
CA GLY A 104 15.90 45.86 -4.61
C GLY A 104 17.36 45.58 -4.24
N ALA A 105 17.71 44.32 -3.93
CA ALA A 105 19.11 43.93 -3.75
C ALA A 105 19.84 43.79 -5.09
N THR A 106 21.15 43.99 -5.09
CA THR A 106 22.01 43.50 -6.17
C THR A 106 22.46 42.09 -5.80
N VAL A 107 22.00 41.08 -6.54
CA VAL A 107 22.14 39.67 -6.16
C VAL A 107 23.15 38.98 -7.06
N VAL A 108 24.06 38.23 -6.44
CA VAL A 108 24.94 37.27 -7.10
C VAL A 108 24.59 35.90 -6.54
N SER A 109 24.05 35.02 -7.37
CA SER A 109 23.65 33.67 -6.95
C SER A 109 24.58 32.62 -7.56
N VAL A 110 24.97 31.65 -6.75
CA VAL A 110 25.88 30.55 -7.13
C VAL A 110 25.14 29.23 -7.02
N GLU A 111 25.17 28.42 -8.08
CA GLU A 111 24.52 27.10 -8.13
C GLU A 111 25.44 26.06 -8.78
N GLY A 112 25.53 24.87 -8.17
CA GLY A 112 26.42 23.81 -8.66
C GLY A 112 25.89 23.10 -9.90
N SER A 113 24.56 22.99 -10.03
CA SER A 113 23.91 22.38 -11.20
C SER A 113 23.71 23.39 -12.33
N LEU A 114 24.22 23.06 -13.53
CA LEU A 114 24.03 23.89 -14.72
C LEU A 114 22.55 24.04 -15.10
N MET A 115 21.78 22.95 -14.99
CA MET A 115 20.35 22.96 -15.32
C MET A 115 19.58 23.89 -14.37
N ARG A 116 19.79 23.75 -13.05
CA ARG A 116 19.14 24.62 -12.06
C ARG A 116 19.58 26.08 -12.18
N ALA A 117 20.86 26.34 -12.44
CA ALA A 117 21.37 27.68 -12.74
C ALA A 117 20.69 28.29 -13.98
N THR A 118 20.47 27.49 -15.02
CA THR A 118 19.74 27.90 -16.23
C THR A 118 18.29 28.27 -15.89
N ILE A 119 17.59 27.43 -15.12
CA ILE A 119 16.22 27.73 -14.66
C ILE A 119 16.18 29.01 -13.83
N ALA A 120 17.10 29.18 -12.88
CA ALA A 120 17.21 30.37 -12.05
C ALA A 120 17.42 31.64 -12.89
N ARG A 121 18.26 31.54 -13.93
CA ARG A 121 18.51 32.64 -14.86
C ARG A 121 17.27 33.00 -15.66
N GLU A 122 16.58 32.01 -16.21
CA GLU A 122 15.34 32.20 -16.97
C GLU A 122 14.23 32.79 -16.09
N ARG A 123 14.15 32.38 -14.82
CA ARG A 123 13.20 32.95 -13.86
C ARG A 123 13.48 34.40 -13.53
N CYS A 124 14.74 34.81 -13.56
CA CYS A 124 15.16 36.17 -13.24
C CYS A 124 15.54 36.98 -14.51
N ARG A 125 15.07 36.57 -15.70
CA ARG A 125 15.50 37.13 -17.00
C ARG A 125 15.19 38.62 -17.20
N ASP A 126 14.21 39.13 -16.47
CA ASP A 126 13.73 40.52 -16.45
C ASP A 126 14.35 41.36 -15.31
N LEU A 127 15.22 40.78 -14.47
CA LEU A 127 15.88 41.46 -13.37
C LEU A 127 17.37 41.75 -13.70
N PRO A 128 17.73 42.99 -14.08
CA PRO A 128 19.09 43.35 -14.45
C PRO A 128 20.06 43.41 -13.26
N ASN A 129 19.52 43.43 -12.03
CA ASN A 129 20.26 43.46 -10.78
C ASN A 129 20.57 42.05 -10.23
N VAL A 130 20.35 40.99 -11.01
CA VAL A 130 20.59 39.60 -10.62
C VAL A 130 21.58 38.95 -11.58
N GLU A 131 22.68 38.44 -11.05
CA GLU A 131 23.67 37.61 -11.76
C GLU A 131 23.60 36.16 -11.28
N ILE A 132 23.64 35.18 -12.19
CA ILE A 132 23.68 33.74 -11.88
C ILE A 132 25.02 33.16 -12.34
N ILE A 133 25.67 32.44 -11.43
CA ILE A 133 26.96 31.78 -11.67
C ILE A 133 26.78 30.27 -11.42
N CYS A 134 27.12 29.45 -12.41
CA CYS A 134 27.24 28.02 -12.27
C CYS A 134 28.66 27.65 -11.82
N ALA A 135 28.83 27.42 -10.52
CA ALA A 135 30.13 27.13 -9.92
C ALA A 135 29.98 26.36 -8.60
N THR A 136 31.06 25.69 -8.19
CA THR A 136 31.16 25.10 -6.85
C THR A 136 31.43 26.16 -5.78
N SER A 137 31.02 25.90 -4.53
CA SER A 137 31.15 26.85 -3.42
C SER A 137 32.61 27.20 -3.06
N GLU A 138 33.58 26.41 -3.50
CA GLU A 138 35.02 26.66 -3.29
C GLU A 138 35.53 27.89 -4.08
N LYS A 139 34.85 28.29 -5.17
CA LYS A 139 35.27 29.40 -6.04
C LYS A 139 34.64 30.74 -5.69
N ILE A 140 33.91 30.83 -4.59
CA ILE A 140 33.26 32.07 -4.16
C ILE A 140 34.31 33.15 -3.78
N GLY A 141 35.58 32.77 -3.52
CA GLY A 141 36.64 33.65 -2.98
C GLY A 141 36.96 34.87 -3.85
N VAL A 142 36.63 34.82 -5.13
CA VAL A 142 36.95 35.86 -6.12
C VAL A 142 35.82 36.89 -6.31
N LEU A 143 34.68 36.73 -5.63
CA LEU A 143 33.47 37.55 -5.81
C LEU A 143 33.43 38.82 -4.93
N GLY A 144 34.47 39.08 -4.13
CA GLY A 144 34.57 40.26 -3.27
C GLY A 144 33.63 40.23 -2.05
N GLU A 145 33.38 41.41 -1.47
CA GLU A 145 32.56 41.56 -0.25
C GLU A 145 31.07 41.81 -0.53
N PHE A 146 30.22 41.39 0.40
CA PHE A 146 28.76 41.44 0.37
C PHE A 146 28.19 41.91 1.71
N ASP A 147 27.05 42.60 1.65
CA ASP A 147 26.29 43.01 2.83
C ASP A 147 25.51 41.85 3.44
N ALA A 148 25.16 40.85 2.62
CA ALA A 148 24.52 39.63 3.09
C ALA A 148 24.97 38.39 2.33
N VAL A 149 25.09 37.27 3.04
CA VAL A 149 25.30 35.94 2.46
C VAL A 149 24.13 35.03 2.87
N MET A 150 23.50 34.39 1.90
CA MET A 150 22.38 33.47 2.10
C MET A 150 22.85 32.01 2.04
N LEU A 151 22.51 31.25 3.09
CA LEU A 151 22.68 29.81 3.21
C LEU A 151 21.31 29.18 3.53
N ILE A 152 20.44 29.12 2.52
CA ILE A 152 19.07 28.60 2.64
C ILE A 152 19.02 27.19 2.07
N GLY A 153 18.99 26.16 2.92
CA GLY A 153 19.04 24.76 2.49
C GLY A 153 20.39 24.36 1.86
N VAL A 154 21.50 24.79 2.48
CA VAL A 154 22.87 24.54 2.00
C VAL A 154 23.80 24.05 3.10
N LEU A 155 23.73 24.64 4.29
CA LEU A 155 24.67 24.36 5.37
C LEU A 155 24.65 22.88 5.80
N GLU A 156 23.50 22.23 5.66
CA GLU A 156 23.32 20.80 5.94
C GLU A 156 24.14 19.89 5.02
N TYR A 157 24.42 20.33 3.79
CA TYR A 157 25.23 19.60 2.82
C TYR A 157 26.73 19.92 2.94
N ALA A 158 27.12 20.89 3.78
CA ALA A 158 28.49 21.39 3.82
C ALA A 158 29.51 20.27 4.11
N ARG A 159 29.21 19.33 5.01
CA ARG A 159 30.11 18.20 5.28
C ARG A 159 30.23 17.20 4.12
N LYS A 160 29.12 16.99 3.39
CA LYS A 160 29.10 16.11 2.21
C LYS A 160 30.01 16.64 1.10
N PHE A 161 29.97 17.96 0.85
CA PHE A 161 30.70 18.56 -0.27
C PHE A 161 32.10 19.06 0.08
N LEU A 162 32.35 19.47 1.33
CA LEU A 162 33.61 20.11 1.74
C LEU A 162 34.42 19.27 2.77
N GLY A 163 34.00 18.03 3.00
CA GLY A 163 34.59 17.08 3.96
C GLY A 163 34.15 17.29 5.41
N VAL A 164 34.71 16.55 6.36
CA VAL A 164 34.30 16.52 7.78
C VAL A 164 34.17 17.92 8.43
N ASP A 165 35.11 18.83 8.14
CA ASP A 165 35.11 20.21 8.66
C ASP A 165 34.28 21.18 7.80
N GLY A 166 33.52 20.68 6.84
CA GLY A 166 32.87 21.44 5.79
C GLY A 166 31.95 22.54 6.30
N THR A 167 31.22 22.30 7.40
CA THR A 167 30.37 23.30 8.06
C THR A 167 31.19 24.53 8.50
N HIS A 168 32.32 24.31 9.19
CA HIS A 168 33.17 25.41 9.65
C HIS A 168 33.87 26.11 8.48
N ARG A 169 34.35 25.34 7.49
CA ARG A 169 34.96 25.88 6.27
C ARG A 169 34.00 26.81 5.54
N LEU A 170 32.78 26.35 5.23
CA LEU A 170 31.78 27.16 4.54
C LEU A 170 31.42 28.45 5.30
N LEU A 171 31.22 28.37 6.62
CA LEU A 171 30.93 29.56 7.42
C LEU A 171 32.09 30.54 7.44
N SER A 172 33.33 30.06 7.60
CA SER A 172 34.54 30.91 7.56
C SER A 172 34.67 31.61 6.22
N ASP A 173 34.37 30.88 5.15
CA ASP A 173 34.33 31.35 3.78
C ASP A 173 33.27 32.44 3.57
N CYS A 174 32.09 32.28 4.17
CA CYS A 174 31.06 33.32 4.15
C CYS A 174 31.53 34.57 4.88
N VAL A 175 32.12 34.42 6.07
CA VAL A 175 32.63 35.52 6.90
C VAL A 175 33.70 36.33 6.19
N ALA A 176 34.61 35.67 5.47
CA ALA A 176 35.67 36.32 4.70
C ALA A 176 35.13 37.21 3.56
N ARG A 177 33.86 37.06 3.19
CA ARG A 177 33.18 37.81 2.12
C ARG A 177 32.13 38.77 2.65
N LEU A 178 32.02 38.93 3.96
CA LEU A 178 31.12 39.92 4.55
C LEU A 178 31.81 41.26 4.71
N THR A 179 31.09 42.32 4.40
CA THR A 179 31.43 43.65 4.90
C THR A 179 31.47 43.67 6.43
N GLU A 180 31.99 44.73 7.04
CA GLU A 180 32.05 44.85 8.50
C GLU A 180 30.68 44.74 9.19
N ALA A 181 29.66 45.35 8.58
CA ALA A 181 28.26 45.29 9.01
C ALA A 181 27.46 44.16 8.34
N GLY A 182 28.14 43.25 7.62
CA GLY A 182 27.52 42.19 6.84
C GLY A 182 26.85 41.12 7.70
N ARG A 183 25.90 40.40 7.10
CA ARG A 183 25.09 39.37 7.78
C ARG A 183 25.09 38.03 7.04
N VAL A 184 25.11 36.93 7.76
CA VAL A 184 24.78 35.60 7.23
C VAL A 184 23.33 35.26 7.60
N PHE A 185 22.56 34.82 6.62
CA PHE A 185 21.22 34.28 6.82
C PHE A 185 21.29 32.77 6.60
N VAL A 186 21.00 32.00 7.64
CA VAL A 186 21.03 30.53 7.61
C VAL A 186 19.63 30.01 7.87
N ALA A 187 19.09 29.20 6.96
CA ALA A 187 17.84 28.50 7.19
C ALA A 187 17.98 27.03 6.77
N ILE A 188 17.80 26.13 7.74
CA ILE A 188 17.86 24.67 7.56
C ILE A 188 16.84 24.01 8.49
N GLU A 189 16.58 22.74 8.23
CA GLU A 189 15.84 21.83 9.10
C GLU A 189 16.44 21.80 10.51
N ASN A 190 15.56 21.76 11.51
CA ASN A 190 15.97 21.56 12.89
C ASN A 190 15.99 20.07 13.19
N GLN A 191 17.14 19.53 13.59
CA GLN A 191 17.31 18.14 14.01
C GLN A 191 16.26 17.65 15.01
N LEU A 192 15.75 18.55 15.86
CA LEU A 192 14.78 18.27 16.92
C LEU A 192 13.37 18.78 16.61
N GLY A 193 13.03 18.98 15.32
CA GLY A 193 11.69 19.39 14.91
C GLY A 193 10.59 18.48 15.46
N LEU A 194 9.49 19.07 15.96
CA LEU A 194 8.36 18.35 16.54
C LEU A 194 7.74 17.33 15.58
N LYS A 195 7.79 17.61 14.27
CA LYS A 195 7.31 16.67 13.24
C LYS A 195 8.04 15.33 13.30
N TYR A 196 9.34 15.31 13.62
CA TYR A 196 10.13 14.09 13.70
C TYR A 196 9.71 13.22 14.89
N PHE A 197 9.44 13.84 16.06
CA PHE A 197 8.87 13.14 17.21
C PHE A 197 7.49 12.55 16.91
N ALA A 198 6.68 13.22 16.07
CA ALA A 198 5.39 12.73 15.62
C ALA A 198 5.49 11.58 14.60
N GLY A 199 6.70 11.22 14.15
CA GLY A 199 6.97 10.10 13.25
C GLY A 199 7.28 10.50 11.80
N ALA A 200 7.48 11.80 11.51
CA ALA A 200 7.94 12.21 10.19
C ALA A 200 9.34 11.65 9.90
N ALA A 201 9.58 11.31 8.64
CA ALA A 201 10.90 10.94 8.17
C ALA A 201 11.81 12.18 8.18
N GLU A 202 13.09 11.99 8.50
CA GLU A 202 14.09 13.04 8.35
C GLU A 202 14.27 13.39 6.86
N ASP A 203 14.37 14.69 6.56
CA ASP A 203 14.10 15.24 5.22
C ASP A 203 15.13 14.83 4.16
N HIS A 204 16.34 14.42 4.55
CA HIS A 204 17.42 14.07 3.63
C HIS A 204 17.64 12.56 3.52
N THR A 205 17.32 11.82 4.57
CA THR A 205 17.53 10.37 4.64
C THR A 205 16.26 9.57 4.38
N GLY A 206 15.08 10.18 4.56
CA GLY A 206 13.80 9.48 4.45
C GLY A 206 13.53 8.50 5.61
N VAL A 207 14.34 8.53 6.67
CA VAL A 207 14.25 7.64 7.83
C VAL A 207 13.75 8.42 9.05
N ALA A 208 12.71 7.91 9.72
CA ALA A 208 12.17 8.53 10.94
C ALA A 208 13.22 8.52 12.08
N MET A 209 13.21 9.58 12.89
CA MET A 209 14.10 9.77 14.05
C MET A 209 15.61 9.82 13.75
N PHE A 210 16.03 9.85 12.47
CA PHE A 210 17.43 9.74 12.08
C PHE A 210 18.32 10.84 12.69
N GLY A 211 17.86 12.09 12.62
CA GLY A 211 18.55 13.23 13.22
C GLY A 211 18.55 13.18 14.75
N ILE A 212 17.43 12.80 15.36
CA ILE A 212 17.29 12.68 16.84
C ILE A 212 18.25 11.62 17.41
N GLU A 213 18.51 10.55 16.66
CA GLU A 213 19.45 9.48 17.02
C GLU A 213 20.92 9.80 16.69
N GLU A 214 21.23 10.98 16.13
CA GLU A 214 22.57 11.40 15.68
C GLU A 214 23.20 10.37 14.74
N ARG A 215 22.43 9.85 13.77
CA ARG A 215 22.89 8.78 12.87
C ARG A 215 23.65 9.27 11.65
N TYR A 216 24.00 10.55 11.62
CA TYR A 216 24.70 11.16 10.50
C TYR A 216 26.12 10.59 10.35
N LEU A 217 26.55 10.36 9.11
CA LEU A 217 27.93 10.02 8.82
C LEU A 217 28.83 11.28 8.94
N PRO A 218 30.12 11.13 9.32
CA PRO A 218 31.05 12.27 9.40
C PRO A 218 31.14 13.09 8.10
N GLU A 219 31.12 12.41 6.95
CA GLU A 219 31.13 13.01 5.60
C GLU A 219 29.77 12.85 4.92
N GLY A 220 28.70 13.22 5.63
CA GLY A 220 27.33 13.17 5.14
C GLY A 220 26.53 14.42 5.47
N VAL A 221 25.29 14.46 4.97
CA VAL A 221 24.33 15.52 5.30
C VAL A 221 24.13 15.59 6.82
N ALA A 222 23.96 16.79 7.37
CA ALA A 222 23.79 17.05 8.79
C ALA A 222 22.70 18.08 9.01
N THR A 223 21.81 17.86 9.97
CA THR A 223 21.04 18.96 10.54
C THR A 223 21.51 19.18 11.97
N PHE A 224 21.22 20.36 12.52
CA PHE A 224 21.68 20.75 13.84
C PHE A 224 20.50 21.23 14.68
N GLY A 225 20.54 20.94 15.98
CA GLY A 225 19.66 21.63 16.93
C GLY A 225 20.01 23.12 17.03
N ARG A 226 19.07 23.96 17.47
CA ARG A 226 19.26 25.42 17.63
C ARG A 226 20.56 25.77 18.37
N LYS A 227 20.84 25.10 19.49
CA LYS A 227 22.03 25.37 20.33
C LYS A 227 23.33 25.02 19.61
N GLU A 228 23.33 23.91 18.87
CA GLU A 228 24.51 23.44 18.13
C GLU A 228 24.81 24.37 16.96
N LEU A 229 23.80 24.76 16.18
CA LEU A 229 23.98 25.71 15.10
C LEU A 229 24.48 27.06 15.61
N GLY A 230 23.89 27.60 16.70
CA GLY A 230 24.39 28.82 17.33
C GLY A 230 25.87 28.71 17.72
N SER A 231 26.29 27.55 18.21
CA SER A 231 27.70 27.29 18.55
C SER A 231 28.62 27.19 17.32
N HIS A 232 28.11 26.77 16.16
CA HIS A 232 28.84 26.79 14.90
C HIS A 232 29.01 28.22 14.37
N LEU A 233 27.96 29.05 14.47
CA LEU A 233 28.00 30.47 14.11
C LEU A 233 28.98 31.24 15.01
N ASP A 234 28.95 31.02 16.32
CA ASP A 234 29.88 31.64 17.28
C ASP A 234 31.34 31.28 16.96
N ARG A 235 31.62 29.99 16.67
CA ARG A 235 32.96 29.53 16.28
C ARG A 235 33.46 30.20 14.99
N ALA A 236 32.55 30.57 14.09
CA ALA A 236 32.86 31.34 12.88
C ALA A 236 32.94 32.86 13.13
N SER A 237 32.99 33.33 14.38
CA SER A 237 33.01 34.75 14.76
C SER A 237 31.72 35.53 14.43
N LEU A 238 30.58 34.83 14.31
CA LEU A 238 29.27 35.43 14.08
C LEU A 238 28.45 35.45 15.38
N SER A 239 28.96 36.16 16.39
CA SER A 239 28.43 36.12 17.76
C SER A 239 27.15 36.92 17.99
N PHE A 240 26.78 37.83 17.08
CA PHE A 240 25.53 38.56 17.18
C PHE A 240 24.47 37.85 16.36
N GLN A 241 23.62 37.08 17.04
CA GLN A 241 22.64 36.20 16.42
C GLN A 241 21.21 36.65 16.74
N GLN A 242 20.36 36.70 15.72
CA GLN A 242 18.92 36.88 15.84
C GLN A 242 18.21 35.70 15.21
N TRP A 243 17.22 35.14 15.93
CA TRP A 243 16.52 33.92 15.54
C TRP A 243 15.06 34.20 15.21
N TRP A 244 14.63 33.62 14.10
CA TRP A 244 13.24 33.62 13.63
C TRP A 244 12.82 32.18 13.32
N TYR A 245 11.53 31.92 13.44
CA TYR A 245 10.98 30.56 13.37
C TYR A 245 9.89 30.53 12.29
N PRO A 246 10.20 29.95 11.12
CA PRO A 246 9.23 29.74 10.06
C PRO A 246 8.36 28.50 10.35
N PHE A 247 7.04 28.64 10.15
CA PHE A 247 6.06 27.56 10.28
C PHE A 247 5.26 27.39 8.97
N PRO A 248 5.02 26.15 8.49
CA PRO A 248 5.42 24.87 9.10
C PRO A 248 6.94 24.63 9.10
N ASP A 249 7.65 25.18 8.13
CA ASP A 249 9.11 25.18 8.04
C ASP A 249 9.62 26.31 7.11
N TYR A 250 10.94 26.39 6.93
CA TYR A 250 11.60 27.36 6.06
C TYR A 250 11.36 27.12 4.56
N LYS A 251 10.87 25.94 4.17
CA LYS A 251 10.64 25.60 2.76
C LYS A 251 9.41 26.31 2.25
N LEU A 252 8.30 26.23 2.99
CA LEU A 252 7.01 26.80 2.60
C LEU A 252 6.34 27.60 3.74
N PRO A 253 6.99 28.64 4.29
CA PRO A 253 6.47 29.34 5.46
C PRO A 253 5.15 30.06 5.18
N LEU A 254 4.19 29.82 6.08
CA LEU A 254 2.96 30.61 6.21
C LEU A 254 3.08 31.64 7.33
N SER A 255 3.83 31.31 8.37
CA SER A 255 4.12 32.21 9.48
C SER A 255 5.62 32.32 9.71
N VAL A 256 6.11 33.49 10.09
CA VAL A 256 7.49 33.69 10.54
C VAL A 256 7.44 34.48 11.85
N LEU A 257 7.81 33.82 12.95
CA LEU A 257 7.69 34.36 14.30
C LEU A 257 9.06 34.68 14.90
N SER A 258 9.14 35.75 15.69
CA SER A 258 10.35 36.08 16.44
C SER A 258 10.61 35.09 17.57
N GLU A 259 11.86 35.00 18.05
CA GLU A 259 12.22 34.18 19.21
C GLU A 259 11.43 34.59 20.47
N GLU A 260 11.18 35.89 20.68
CA GLU A 260 10.35 36.38 21.81
C GLU A 260 8.92 35.82 21.75
N ALA A 261 8.30 35.84 20.55
CA ALA A 261 6.95 35.32 20.35
C ALA A 261 6.89 33.81 20.60
N VAL A 262 7.81 33.03 20.03
CA VAL A 262 7.80 31.56 20.15
C VAL A 262 8.17 31.07 21.55
N CYS A 263 9.01 31.81 22.28
CA CYS A 263 9.35 31.50 23.68
C CYS A 263 8.28 31.94 24.68
N GLY A 264 7.13 32.48 24.25
CA GLY A 264 6.08 32.94 25.16
C GLY A 264 6.47 34.15 26.01
N ARG A 265 7.42 34.98 25.55
CA ARG A 265 7.90 36.17 26.27
C ARG A 265 7.06 37.43 26.00
N LEU A 266 6.05 37.32 25.16
CA LEU A 266 5.09 38.38 24.86
C LEU A 266 3.76 38.06 25.56
N GLU A 267 3.00 39.10 25.91
CA GLU A 267 1.66 38.98 26.52
C GLU A 267 0.60 38.54 25.47
N ALA A 268 0.83 37.41 24.79
CA ALA A 268 -0.07 36.79 23.82
C ALA A 268 0.25 35.29 23.62
N ASP A 269 -0.75 34.47 23.34
CA ASP A 269 -0.58 33.05 22.98
C ASP A 269 -0.48 32.86 21.46
N PHE A 270 0.73 32.57 20.96
CA PHE A 270 0.98 32.28 19.55
C PHE A 270 0.78 30.79 19.19
N SER A 271 0.50 29.91 20.17
CA SER A 271 0.33 28.47 19.91
C SER A 271 -0.76 28.12 18.89
N PRO A 272 -1.91 28.81 18.81
CA PRO A 272 -2.90 28.55 17.76
C PRO A 272 -2.38 28.89 16.36
N MET A 273 -1.63 29.99 16.23
CA MET A 273 -1.02 30.41 14.97
C MET A 273 0.06 29.43 14.52
N ILE A 274 0.87 28.93 15.45
CA ILE A 274 1.88 27.88 15.21
C ILE A 274 1.21 26.58 14.78
N ALA A 275 0.18 26.14 15.51
CA ALA A 275 -0.53 24.90 15.21
C ALA A 275 -1.21 24.94 13.84
N ASN A 276 -1.87 26.06 13.50
CA ASN A 276 -2.53 26.25 12.22
C ASN A 276 -1.52 26.27 11.05
N ALA A 277 -0.42 27.01 11.18
CA ALA A 277 0.64 27.01 10.16
C ALA A 277 1.26 25.62 9.99
N SER A 278 1.46 24.89 11.10
CA SER A 278 1.96 23.52 11.10
C SER A 278 0.97 22.54 10.44
N ALA A 279 -0.33 22.76 10.55
CA ALA A 279 -1.38 21.96 9.89
C ALA A 279 -1.26 21.94 8.36
N ALA A 280 -0.66 22.98 7.78
CA ALA A 280 -0.45 23.10 6.34
C ALA A 280 0.83 22.42 5.83
N ASP A 281 1.59 21.73 6.69
CA ASP A 281 2.81 21.01 6.33
C ASP A 281 2.50 19.87 5.32
N PRO A 282 3.04 19.90 4.09
CA PRO A 282 2.81 18.85 3.11
C PRO A 282 3.61 17.56 3.39
N GLN A 283 4.60 17.58 4.28
CA GLN A 283 5.50 16.45 4.55
C GLN A 283 5.04 15.56 5.71
N ARG A 284 3.75 15.58 6.05
CA ARG A 284 3.21 14.83 7.19
C ARG A 284 3.18 13.32 6.95
N PRO A 285 3.61 12.50 7.93
CA PRO A 285 3.46 11.06 7.83
C PRO A 285 1.98 10.67 7.92
N PHE A 286 1.57 9.65 7.17
CA PHE A 286 0.21 9.14 7.20
C PHE A 286 -0.17 8.55 8.58
N TYR A 287 0.79 7.92 9.28
CA TYR A 287 0.60 7.47 10.65
C TYR A 287 1.41 8.34 11.59
N GLN A 288 0.74 8.97 12.56
CA GLN A 288 1.37 9.83 13.55
C GLN A 288 1.41 9.15 14.91
N ALA A 289 2.50 9.36 15.66
CA ALA A 289 2.60 8.93 17.04
C ALA A 289 1.64 9.71 17.95
N PHE A 290 1.53 11.03 17.71
CA PHE A 290 0.63 11.98 18.37
C PHE A 290 0.27 13.11 17.40
N SER A 291 -0.79 13.88 17.69
CA SER A 291 -1.18 15.06 16.90
C SER A 291 -0.25 16.25 17.19
N PRO A 292 0.50 16.78 16.19
CA PRO A 292 1.30 17.98 16.37
C PRO A 292 0.48 19.22 16.76
N GLU A 293 -0.75 19.36 16.26
CA GLU A 293 -1.67 20.47 16.55
C GLU A 293 -1.99 20.56 18.04
N ARG A 294 -2.19 19.40 18.68
CA ARG A 294 -2.42 19.29 20.12
C ARG A 294 -1.13 19.51 20.91
N ALA A 295 0.00 19.06 20.40
CA ALA A 295 1.29 19.14 21.07
C ALA A 295 1.82 20.57 21.18
N TRP A 296 1.52 21.44 20.21
CA TRP A 296 2.01 22.83 20.20
C TRP A 296 1.59 23.65 21.43
N GLY A 297 0.37 23.48 21.94
CA GLY A 297 -0.08 24.20 23.14
C GLY A 297 0.80 23.91 24.38
N PRO A 298 0.93 22.64 24.82
CA PRO A 298 1.86 22.25 25.88
C PRO A 298 3.32 22.62 25.58
N VAL A 299 3.80 22.43 24.35
CA VAL A 299 5.17 22.79 23.95
C VAL A 299 5.42 24.29 24.12
N TYR A 300 4.47 25.13 23.71
CA TYR A 300 4.55 26.58 23.84
C TYR A 300 4.53 27.03 25.30
N ARG A 301 3.59 26.52 26.12
CA ARG A 301 3.49 26.87 27.55
C ARG A 301 4.70 26.44 28.39
N ASN A 302 5.53 25.53 27.88
CA ASN A 302 6.79 25.14 28.52
C ASN A 302 8.01 25.81 27.86
N GLU A 303 7.80 26.83 27.03
CA GLU A 303 8.85 27.59 26.34
C GLU A 303 9.73 26.75 25.41
N LEU A 304 9.25 25.59 24.94
CA LEU A 304 10.01 24.66 24.10
C LEU A 304 9.77 24.85 22.61
N ALA A 305 8.85 25.73 22.19
CA ALA A 305 8.49 25.86 20.78
C ALA A 305 9.67 26.30 19.90
N HIS A 306 10.60 27.09 20.42
CA HIS A 306 11.79 27.54 19.70
C HIS A 306 12.77 26.37 19.43
N ALA A 307 12.88 25.44 20.37
CA ALA A 307 13.74 24.27 20.27
C ALA A 307 13.12 23.15 19.41
N LEU A 308 11.79 23.10 19.33
CA LEU A 308 11.04 22.05 18.61
C LEU A 308 10.40 22.54 17.31
N SER A 309 10.60 23.80 16.90
CA SER A 309 10.24 24.28 15.56
C SER A 309 10.90 23.41 14.50
N ASN A 310 10.20 23.06 13.42
CA ASN A 310 10.75 22.12 12.41
C ASN A 310 11.96 22.68 11.66
N SER A 311 12.18 23.99 11.75
CA SER A 311 13.33 24.69 11.19
C SER A 311 13.47 26.05 11.86
N PHE A 312 14.53 26.78 11.52
CA PHE A 312 14.80 28.13 11.99
C PHE A 312 15.40 28.97 10.87
N LEU A 313 15.37 30.28 11.06
CA LEU A 313 16.11 31.27 10.30
C LEU A 313 17.02 32.03 11.28
N ALA A 314 18.32 31.77 11.20
CA ALA A 314 19.33 32.48 11.96
C ALA A 314 19.93 33.61 11.13
N ILE A 315 19.95 34.82 11.69
CA ILE A 315 20.64 35.98 11.13
C ILE A 315 21.82 36.26 12.03
N ALA A 316 23.03 36.17 11.51
CA ALA A 316 24.25 36.25 12.32
C ALA A 316 25.24 37.26 11.75
N SER A 317 25.95 37.99 12.62
CA SER A 317 26.92 39.02 12.23
C SER A 317 28.08 39.11 13.23
N ARG A 318 29.16 39.79 12.79
CA ARG A 318 30.32 40.16 13.62
C ARG A 318 30.04 41.37 14.52
N GLN A 319 29.03 42.16 14.19
CA GLN A 319 28.61 43.36 14.92
C GLN A 319 27.12 43.26 15.32
N PRO A 320 26.65 44.05 16.30
CA PRO A 320 25.24 44.11 16.65
C PRO A 320 24.34 44.36 15.43
N LEU A 321 23.27 43.57 15.30
CA LEU A 321 22.33 43.66 14.19
C LEU A 321 21.47 44.94 14.31
N ALA A 322 21.67 45.91 13.41
CA ALA A 322 20.91 47.18 13.38
C ALA A 322 20.06 47.34 12.11
N GLY A 323 18.83 47.86 12.22
CA GLY A 323 17.98 48.18 11.06
C GLY A 323 16.94 47.12 10.68
N ASN A 324 16.72 46.11 11.52
CA ASN A 324 15.49 45.30 11.48
C ASN A 324 14.38 46.03 12.27
N ASP A 325 13.12 45.75 11.96
CA ASP A 325 11.97 46.29 12.70
C ASP A 325 11.96 45.71 14.13
N PRO A 326 12.39 46.47 15.16
CA PRO A 326 12.54 45.92 16.51
C PRO A 326 11.19 45.62 17.16
N ASP A 327 10.12 46.20 16.61
CA ASP A 327 8.76 46.04 17.08
C ASP A 327 8.06 44.84 16.43
N ALA A 328 8.61 44.24 15.38
CA ALA A 328 7.99 43.10 14.73
C ALA A 328 8.04 41.84 15.62
N ALA A 329 6.87 41.33 16.00
CA ALA A 329 6.73 40.11 16.79
C ALA A 329 6.53 38.87 15.92
N GLY A 330 5.82 39.02 14.79
CA GLY A 330 5.54 37.91 13.88
C GLY A 330 4.80 38.34 12.62
N PHE A 331 4.83 37.47 11.62
CA PHE A 331 4.20 37.68 10.32
C PHE A 331 3.39 36.46 9.93
N HIS A 332 2.23 36.67 9.29
CA HIS A 332 1.42 35.64 8.66
C HIS A 332 1.11 36.03 7.21
N TYR A 333 1.19 35.07 6.29
CA TYR A 333 1.02 35.33 4.88
C TYR A 333 -0.13 34.52 4.31
N ALA A 334 -1.03 35.21 3.63
CA ALA A 334 -2.02 34.55 2.80
C ALA A 334 -1.76 34.94 1.34
N VAL A 335 -0.92 34.11 0.72
CA VAL A 335 -0.46 34.21 -0.68
C VAL A 335 -1.19 33.24 -1.60
N ASP A 336 -2.02 32.34 -1.04
CA ASP A 336 -2.74 31.33 -1.82
C ASP A 336 -4.00 31.83 -2.51
N ARG A 337 -3.97 33.05 -3.00
CA ARG A 337 -5.10 33.74 -3.63
C ARG A 337 -4.64 34.56 -4.83
N LEU A 338 -5.58 35.18 -5.54
CA LEU A 338 -5.25 36.09 -6.63
C LEU A 338 -4.32 37.21 -6.13
N PRO A 339 -3.37 37.68 -6.95
CA PRO A 339 -2.37 38.67 -6.53
C PRO A 339 -2.97 39.93 -5.91
N GLN A 340 -4.10 40.43 -6.42
CA GLN A 340 -4.75 41.63 -5.85
C GLN A 340 -5.30 41.43 -4.43
N PHE A 341 -5.42 40.18 -3.97
CA PHE A 341 -5.93 39.84 -2.65
C PHE A 341 -4.86 39.28 -1.72
N THR A 342 -3.61 39.09 -2.18
CA THR A 342 -2.55 38.59 -1.31
C THR A 342 -2.22 39.62 -0.24
N LYS A 343 -2.02 39.14 0.98
CA LYS A 343 -1.78 40.00 2.14
C LYS A 343 -0.77 39.41 3.10
N GLU A 344 -0.07 40.31 3.77
CA GLU A 344 0.73 40.10 4.96
C GLU A 344 -0.07 40.62 6.15
N LEU A 345 -0.09 39.83 7.22
CA LEU A 345 -0.49 40.26 8.55
C LEU A 345 0.78 40.40 9.38
N GLN A 346 1.01 41.58 9.94
CA GLN A 346 2.14 41.86 10.82
C GLN A 346 1.63 42.05 12.25
N VAL A 347 2.19 41.28 13.18
CA VAL A 347 2.00 41.49 14.63
C VAL A 347 3.15 42.35 15.15
N ARG A 348 2.83 43.47 15.77
CA ARG A 348 3.79 44.48 16.23
C ARG A 348 3.64 44.74 17.73
N LYS A 349 4.78 44.92 18.40
CA LYS A 349 4.89 45.45 19.75
C LYS A 349 4.54 46.94 19.72
N THR A 350 3.94 47.42 20.80
CA THR A 350 3.72 48.85 21.04
C THR A 350 4.48 49.26 22.29
N ALA A 351 4.86 50.53 22.41
CA ALA A 351 5.70 51.00 23.51
C ALA A 351 5.06 50.74 24.90
N HIS A 352 3.74 50.90 25.02
CA HIS A 352 2.99 50.81 26.29
C HIS A 352 1.55 50.28 26.12
N GLY A 353 1.30 49.34 25.19
CA GLY A 353 -0.04 48.83 24.90
C GLY A 353 -0.06 47.37 24.43
N PRO A 354 -1.23 46.83 24.05
CA PRO A 354 -1.32 45.47 23.52
C PRO A 354 -0.52 45.34 22.22
N LEU A 355 -0.22 44.11 21.83
CA LEU A 355 0.26 43.84 20.48
C LEU A 355 -0.78 44.34 19.46
N MET A 356 -0.32 44.88 18.35
CA MET A 356 -1.18 45.36 17.27
C MET A 356 -1.02 44.48 16.05
N VAL A 357 -2.12 44.27 15.34
CA VAL A 357 -2.20 43.52 14.09
C VAL A 357 -2.47 44.51 12.96
N THR A 358 -1.58 44.54 11.99
CA THR A 358 -1.66 45.40 10.79
C THR A 358 -1.70 44.53 9.54
N HIS A 359 -2.55 44.88 8.58
CA HIS A 359 -2.69 44.16 7.31
C HIS A 359 -2.09 44.97 6.17
N ARG A 360 -1.31 44.33 5.30
CA ARG A 360 -0.66 44.97 4.14
C ARG A 360 -0.84 44.13 2.88
N PRO A 361 -1.30 44.72 1.76
CA PRO A 361 -1.28 44.03 0.47
C PRO A 361 0.15 43.68 0.05
N LEU A 362 0.36 42.48 -0.50
CA LEU A 362 1.70 42.02 -0.93
C LEU A 362 2.02 42.36 -2.39
N PHE A 363 1.03 42.24 -3.29
CA PHE A 363 1.19 42.48 -4.73
C PHE A 363 0.20 43.53 -5.24
N ALA A 364 0.12 44.67 -4.55
CA ALA A 364 -0.84 45.75 -4.83
C ALA A 364 -0.80 46.30 -6.26
N SER A 365 0.33 46.16 -6.95
CA SER A 365 0.55 46.62 -8.32
C SER A 365 0.12 45.61 -9.39
N ALA A 366 -0.30 44.39 -9.01
CA ALA A 366 -0.79 43.40 -9.95
C ALA A 366 -2.14 43.86 -10.55
N GLY A 367 -2.33 43.66 -11.86
CA GLY A 367 -3.54 44.08 -12.57
C GLY A 367 -4.81 43.50 -11.93
N ALA A 368 -5.70 44.37 -11.44
CA ALA A 368 -6.92 43.96 -10.77
C ALA A 368 -7.86 43.23 -11.73
N ARG A 369 -8.21 41.97 -11.43
CA ARG A 369 -9.25 41.22 -12.14
C ARG A 369 -10.59 41.48 -11.46
N SER A 370 -11.63 41.79 -12.24
CA SER A 370 -13.00 41.83 -11.73
C SER A 370 -13.52 40.42 -11.52
N THR A 371 -13.79 40.03 -10.28
CA THR A 371 -14.22 38.68 -9.94
C THR A 371 -15.58 38.60 -9.22
N GLY A 372 -16.23 39.75 -8.98
CA GLY A 372 -17.46 39.84 -8.18
C GLY A 372 -17.24 39.68 -6.67
N VAL A 373 -15.97 39.54 -6.25
CA VAL A 373 -15.55 39.54 -4.85
C VAL A 373 -14.76 40.82 -4.57
N GLU A 374 -15.11 41.53 -3.51
CA GLU A 374 -14.39 42.72 -3.04
C GLU A 374 -13.59 42.37 -1.78
N ASN A 375 -12.34 42.84 -1.71
CA ASN A 375 -11.52 42.79 -0.49
C ASN A 375 -11.66 44.13 0.26
N LEU A 376 -12.31 44.09 1.42
CA LEU A 376 -12.56 45.24 2.27
C LEU A 376 -11.31 45.59 3.09
N PRO A 377 -11.00 46.88 3.29
CA PRO A 377 -9.91 47.28 4.17
C PRO A 377 -10.16 46.80 5.61
N VAL A 378 -9.21 46.05 6.16
CA VAL A 378 -9.20 45.67 7.58
C VAL A 378 -8.39 46.73 8.33
N ALA A 379 -9.01 47.39 9.29
CA ALA A 379 -8.33 48.38 10.13
C ALA A 379 -7.35 47.70 11.09
N ASP A 380 -6.27 48.40 11.41
CA ASP A 380 -5.35 47.97 12.46
C ASP A 380 -6.11 47.76 13.77
N ALA A 381 -5.89 46.60 14.39
CA ALA A 381 -6.62 46.17 15.56
C ALA A 381 -5.67 45.60 16.61
N PRO A 382 -6.01 45.67 17.91
CA PRO A 382 -5.31 44.93 18.94
C PRO A 382 -5.30 43.42 18.62
N PHE A 383 -4.20 42.76 18.91
CA PHE A 383 -4.16 41.30 18.96
C PHE A 383 -5.16 40.82 20.00
N VAL A 384 -6.10 39.98 19.56
CA VAL A 384 -7.18 39.49 20.42
C VAL A 384 -6.73 38.18 21.05
N ASP A 385 -6.69 38.16 22.38
CA ASP A 385 -6.45 36.93 23.13
C ASP A 385 -7.75 36.11 23.26
N GLY A 386 -7.61 34.80 23.45
CA GLY A 386 -8.73 33.88 23.62
C GLY A 386 -8.65 32.62 22.76
N THR A 387 -9.72 31.84 22.76
CA THR A 387 -9.79 30.59 22.00
C THR A 387 -10.15 30.86 20.55
N HIS A 388 -9.17 30.72 19.65
CA HIS A 388 -9.41 30.67 18.20
C HIS A 388 -10.34 29.49 17.85
N TRP A 389 -11.50 29.76 17.27
CA TRP A 389 -12.58 28.76 17.24
C TRP A 389 -12.34 27.61 16.27
N GLN A 390 -11.71 27.86 15.13
CA GLN A 390 -11.23 26.80 14.23
C GLN A 390 -10.13 25.95 14.88
N TYR A 391 -9.26 26.54 15.69
CA TYR A 391 -8.25 25.77 16.42
C TYR A 391 -8.93 24.83 17.44
N ARG A 392 -10.00 25.29 18.11
CA ARG A 392 -10.79 24.45 19.01
C ARG A 392 -11.38 23.22 18.30
N LEU A 393 -11.87 23.36 17.07
CA LEU A 393 -12.34 22.24 16.25
C LEU A 393 -11.22 21.21 16.04
N SER A 394 -10.04 21.67 15.63
CA SER A 394 -8.88 20.80 15.39
C SER A 394 -8.51 19.99 16.64
N LEU A 395 -8.63 20.58 17.83
CA LEU A 395 -8.39 19.88 19.09
C LEU A 395 -9.47 18.83 19.38
N LEU A 396 -10.75 19.18 19.18
CA LEU A 396 -11.88 18.29 19.46
C LEU A 396 -11.88 17.05 18.57
N LEU A 397 -11.71 17.20 17.25
CA LEU A 397 -11.71 16.06 16.33
C LEU A 397 -10.39 15.30 16.29
N SER A 398 -9.32 15.83 16.88
CA SER A 398 -8.08 15.08 17.11
C SER A 398 -8.15 14.18 18.37
N GLU A 399 -9.26 14.21 19.11
CA GLU A 399 -9.50 13.33 20.27
C GLU A 399 -10.20 12.04 19.81
N PRO A 400 -9.63 10.85 20.05
CA PRO A 400 -10.30 9.59 19.72
C PRO A 400 -11.66 9.47 20.41
N GLY A 401 -12.66 8.94 19.70
CA GLY A 401 -14.00 8.75 20.24
C GLY A 401 -14.88 10.01 20.20
N TRP A 402 -14.49 11.05 19.46
CA TRP A 402 -15.37 12.19 19.16
C TRP A 402 -16.67 11.72 18.49
N THR A 403 -17.74 12.47 18.72
CA THR A 403 -19.10 12.12 18.29
C THR A 403 -19.70 13.19 17.37
N GLN A 404 -20.82 12.88 16.74
CA GLN A 404 -21.63 13.88 16.01
C GLN A 404 -21.95 15.09 16.90
N THR A 405 -22.32 14.84 18.16
CA THR A 405 -22.58 15.90 19.16
C THR A 405 -21.37 16.78 19.41
N THR A 406 -20.15 16.21 19.38
CA THR A 406 -18.91 16.99 19.54
C THR A 406 -18.79 18.08 18.48
N PHE A 407 -19.12 17.74 17.22
CA PHE A 407 -19.15 18.71 16.14
C PHE A 407 -20.33 19.69 16.27
N THR A 408 -21.55 19.22 16.54
CA THR A 408 -22.71 20.10 16.61
C THR A 408 -22.61 21.11 17.74
N ASP A 409 -22.13 20.71 18.92
CA ASP A 409 -21.95 21.62 20.08
C ASP A 409 -20.92 22.72 19.79
N TRP A 410 -19.84 22.37 19.08
CA TRP A 410 -18.87 23.35 18.62
C TRP A 410 -19.47 24.31 17.58
N TYR A 411 -20.23 23.77 16.62
CA TYR A 411 -20.86 24.55 15.56
C TYR A 411 -21.90 25.52 16.12
N MET A 412 -22.70 25.09 17.10
CA MET A 412 -23.73 25.93 17.72
C MET A 412 -23.16 27.16 18.43
N GLN A 413 -21.97 27.09 19.01
CA GLN A 413 -21.34 28.27 19.63
C GLN A 413 -20.93 29.32 18.59
N TRP A 414 -20.43 28.89 17.42
CA TRP A 414 -20.21 29.80 16.31
C TRP A 414 -21.54 30.36 15.79
N PHE A 415 -22.56 29.52 15.66
CA PHE A 415 -23.89 29.95 15.22
C PHE A 415 -24.50 30.99 16.16
N ASP A 416 -24.36 30.83 17.47
CA ASP A 416 -24.83 31.80 18.47
C ASP A 416 -24.11 33.15 18.33
N ALA A 417 -22.78 33.13 18.11
CA ALA A 417 -22.01 34.33 17.83
C ALA A 417 -22.47 35.00 16.53
N LEU A 418 -22.69 34.22 15.47
CA LEU A 418 -23.19 34.71 14.19
C LEU A 418 -24.60 35.29 14.32
N ARG A 419 -25.49 34.63 15.07
CA ARG A 419 -26.86 35.07 15.35
C ARG A 419 -26.88 36.43 16.06
N ALA A 420 -26.01 36.60 17.06
CA ALA A 420 -25.82 37.87 17.74
C ALA A 420 -25.29 38.96 16.78
N LYS A 421 -24.34 38.62 15.90
CA LYS A 421 -23.80 39.53 14.88
C LYS A 421 -24.85 39.97 13.86
N LEU A 422 -25.77 39.09 13.50
CA LEU A 422 -26.90 39.34 12.59
C LEU A 422 -28.07 40.08 13.27
N GLY A 423 -28.07 40.22 14.61
CA GLY A 423 -29.17 40.83 15.35
C GLY A 423 -30.45 39.98 15.36
N ILE A 424 -30.35 38.66 15.18
CA ILE A 424 -31.49 37.74 15.14
C ILE A 424 -31.91 37.39 16.58
N ALA A 425 -33.19 37.61 16.92
CA ALA A 425 -33.76 37.29 18.23
C ALA A 425 -33.84 35.76 18.46
N GLN A 426 -33.83 35.32 19.73
CA GLN A 426 -33.77 33.90 20.09
C GLN A 426 -34.95 33.03 19.62
N GLY A 427 -36.05 33.60 19.11
CA GLY A 427 -37.29 32.89 18.77
C GLY A 427 -37.67 32.81 17.28
N GLY A 428 -36.84 33.31 16.35
CA GLY A 428 -37.16 33.22 14.91
C GLY A 428 -35.92 33.22 14.04
N LEU A 429 -35.74 32.18 13.22
CA LEU A 429 -34.67 32.08 12.24
C LEU A 429 -35.16 32.54 10.86
N PRO A 430 -34.32 33.24 10.08
CA PRO A 430 -34.61 33.50 8.67
C PRO A 430 -34.75 32.21 7.88
N ALA A 431 -35.51 32.26 6.77
CA ALA A 431 -35.48 31.19 5.77
C ALA A 431 -34.06 31.04 5.17
N LEU A 432 -33.74 29.85 4.66
CA LEU A 432 -32.40 29.57 4.10
C LEU A 432 -32.02 30.49 2.94
N ASP A 433 -33.00 30.91 2.13
CA ASP A 433 -32.85 31.81 1.00
C ASP A 433 -32.98 33.30 1.38
N ALA A 434 -33.19 33.62 2.67
CA ALA A 434 -33.29 34.99 3.13
C ALA A 434 -31.96 35.73 2.88
N PRO A 435 -32.00 36.95 2.33
CA PRO A 435 -30.79 37.73 2.07
C PRO A 435 -30.19 38.22 3.39
N VAL A 436 -28.88 38.05 3.54
CA VAL A 436 -28.07 38.65 4.60
C VAL A 436 -26.95 39.51 3.99
N ASP A 437 -26.39 40.38 4.82
CA ASP A 437 -25.32 41.29 4.43
C ASP A 437 -24.13 40.53 3.83
N ALA A 438 -23.78 40.85 2.58
CA ALA A 438 -22.70 40.19 1.85
C ALA A 438 -21.31 40.34 2.51
N ARG A 439 -21.13 41.31 3.41
CA ARG A 439 -19.89 41.51 4.19
C ARG A 439 -19.68 40.45 5.27
N LEU A 440 -20.71 39.67 5.60
CA LEU A 440 -20.63 38.59 6.57
C LEU A 440 -20.17 37.27 5.96
N VAL A 441 -19.84 37.24 4.66
CA VAL A 441 -19.43 36.01 3.96
C VAL A 441 -18.17 35.35 4.56
N ASP A 442 -17.39 36.10 5.34
CA ASP A 442 -16.20 35.65 6.06
C ASP A 442 -16.38 35.60 7.59
N ALA A 443 -17.61 35.74 8.10
CA ALA A 443 -17.95 35.54 9.51
C ALA A 443 -17.92 34.04 9.88
N LEU A 444 -16.81 33.38 9.58
CA LEU A 444 -16.60 31.94 9.67
C LEU A 444 -15.91 31.56 10.98
N PRO A 445 -15.92 30.28 11.39
CA PRO A 445 -15.25 29.82 12.61
C PRO A 445 -13.75 30.14 12.69
N ARG A 446 -13.04 30.17 11.55
CA ARG A 446 -11.62 30.59 11.47
C ARG A 446 -11.38 32.08 11.75
N ASN A 447 -12.44 32.88 11.77
CA ASN A 447 -12.40 34.32 12.02
C ASN A 447 -13.11 34.67 13.33
N LEU A 448 -13.29 33.69 14.22
CA LEU A 448 -13.92 33.86 15.52
C LEU A 448 -12.93 33.55 16.65
N ILE A 449 -12.82 34.48 17.61
CA ILE A 449 -12.19 34.25 18.91
C ILE A 449 -13.26 34.30 19.99
N LEU A 450 -13.22 33.32 20.90
CA LEU A 450 -14.03 33.29 22.11
C LEU A 450 -13.15 33.48 23.35
N ASP A 451 -13.43 34.52 24.13
CA ASP A 451 -12.78 34.81 25.41
C ASP A 451 -13.82 34.93 26.52
N GLY A 452 -13.80 34.05 27.51
CA GLY A 452 -14.75 34.07 28.62
C GLY A 452 -16.25 34.08 28.20
N GLY A 453 -16.57 33.55 27.02
CA GLY A 453 -17.91 33.58 26.42
C GLY A 453 -18.23 34.81 25.55
N LYS A 454 -17.33 35.80 25.47
CA LYS A 454 -17.43 36.94 24.57
C LYS A 454 -16.92 36.57 23.18
N ALA A 455 -17.79 36.68 22.17
CA ALA A 455 -17.47 36.45 20.77
C ALA A 455 -16.94 37.70 20.07
N SER A 456 -15.77 37.57 19.44
CA SER A 456 -15.15 38.62 18.63
C SER A 456 -14.83 38.07 17.24
N PHE A 457 -15.52 38.58 16.22
CA PHE A 457 -15.15 38.32 14.83
C PHE A 457 -14.02 39.27 14.42
N PHE A 458 -13.01 38.73 13.75
CA PHE A 458 -11.87 39.46 13.21
C PHE A 458 -11.69 39.14 11.72
N ASP A 459 -10.84 39.89 11.03
CA ASP A 459 -10.47 39.65 9.62
C ASP A 459 -11.66 39.50 8.64
N LEU A 460 -12.75 40.24 8.85
CA LEU A 460 -13.93 40.24 7.98
C LEU A 460 -13.66 41.03 6.68
N GLU A 461 -12.82 40.47 5.82
CA GLU A 461 -12.22 41.18 4.70
C GLU A 461 -12.93 40.97 3.36
N TRP A 462 -13.99 40.17 3.30
CA TRP A 462 -14.65 39.82 2.04
C TRP A 462 -16.08 40.36 1.95
N LYS A 463 -16.43 40.90 0.78
CA LYS A 463 -17.82 41.15 0.35
C LYS A 463 -18.06 40.41 -0.97
N TYR A 464 -19.14 39.63 -1.03
CA TYR A 464 -19.51 38.86 -2.22
C TYR A 464 -20.88 39.28 -2.76
N GLY A 465 -20.89 40.02 -3.87
CA GLY A 465 -22.11 40.66 -4.37
C GLY A 465 -22.72 41.64 -3.38
N GLU A 466 -24.01 41.93 -3.53
CA GLU A 466 -24.74 42.86 -2.66
C GLU A 466 -25.33 42.19 -1.41
N THR A 467 -25.83 40.96 -1.55
CA THR A 467 -26.34 40.11 -0.47
C THR A 467 -25.99 38.65 -0.72
N ILE A 468 -25.92 37.86 0.34
CA ILE A 468 -25.76 36.39 0.28
C ILE A 468 -26.94 35.69 0.94
N GLU A 469 -27.16 34.42 0.62
CA GLU A 469 -28.20 33.60 1.25
C GLU A 469 -27.77 33.21 2.68
N PHE A 470 -28.70 33.31 3.64
CA PHE A 470 -28.44 32.92 5.04
C PHE A 470 -27.93 31.48 5.15
N GLY A 471 -28.56 30.54 4.45
CA GLY A 471 -28.14 29.14 4.45
C GLY A 471 -26.80 28.90 3.76
N TYR A 472 -26.43 29.72 2.76
CA TYR A 472 -25.10 29.65 2.16
C TYR A 472 -24.03 30.02 3.20
N LEU A 473 -24.25 31.07 4.01
CA LEU A 473 -23.33 31.44 5.08
C LEU A 473 -23.14 30.31 6.12
N LEU A 474 -24.22 29.63 6.50
CA LEU A 474 -24.16 28.45 7.37
C LEU A 474 -23.36 27.31 6.74
N PHE A 475 -23.60 27.03 5.45
CA PHE A 475 -22.87 26.04 4.68
C PHE A 475 -21.37 26.36 4.64
N ARG A 476 -20.98 27.61 4.34
CA ARG A 476 -19.57 28.04 4.34
C ARG A 476 -18.91 27.82 5.70
N GLY A 477 -19.62 28.13 6.78
CA GLY A 477 -19.15 27.94 8.14
C GLY A 477 -18.78 26.48 8.44
N ALA A 478 -19.59 25.52 7.99
CA ALA A 478 -19.29 24.09 8.15
C ALA A 478 -18.22 23.63 7.16
N TYR A 479 -18.41 23.95 5.88
CA TYR A 479 -17.56 23.50 4.78
C TYR A 479 -16.11 23.95 4.96
N CYS A 480 -15.84 25.25 5.12
CA CYS A 480 -14.48 25.74 5.28
C CYS A 480 -13.81 25.13 6.51
N SER A 481 -14.53 25.02 7.62
CA SER A 481 -13.98 24.52 8.87
C SER A 481 -13.60 23.05 8.80
N LEU A 482 -14.44 22.20 8.19
CA LEU A 482 -14.18 20.78 8.01
C LEU A 482 -13.15 20.52 6.90
N TRP A 483 -13.17 21.31 5.82
CA TRP A 483 -12.22 21.21 4.71
C TRP A 483 -10.79 21.60 5.11
N GLU A 484 -10.64 22.56 6.01
CA GLU A 484 -9.35 22.97 6.57
C GLU A 484 -8.73 21.87 7.47
N LEU A 485 -9.53 20.93 7.98
CA LEU A 485 -9.01 19.78 8.71
C LEU A 485 -8.34 18.80 7.73
N ARG A 486 -7.03 18.60 7.90
CA ARG A 486 -6.29 17.61 7.10
C ARG A 486 -6.62 16.18 7.50
N THR A 487 -6.70 15.91 8.80
CA THR A 487 -7.01 14.61 9.37
C THR A 487 -7.77 14.76 10.69
N VAL A 488 -8.49 13.71 11.08
CA VAL A 488 -9.18 13.60 12.37
C VAL A 488 -8.84 12.27 13.03
N ALA A 489 -8.96 12.20 14.36
CA ALA A 489 -8.83 10.95 15.09
C ALA A 489 -10.01 10.01 14.78
N VAL A 490 -9.85 8.73 15.14
CA VAL A 490 -10.92 7.74 14.97
C VAL A 490 -12.14 8.16 15.80
N PRO A 491 -13.30 8.43 15.17
CA PRO A 491 -14.51 8.81 15.90
C PRO A 491 -15.09 7.62 16.68
N LYS A 492 -16.07 7.89 17.54
CA LYS A 492 -16.88 6.84 18.15
C LYS A 492 -17.65 6.10 17.06
N GLU A 493 -17.76 4.78 17.18
CA GLU A 493 -18.53 3.93 16.26
C GLU A 493 -19.94 4.49 16.01
N GLY A 494 -20.34 4.54 14.74
CA GLY A 494 -21.62 5.12 14.29
C GLY A 494 -21.62 6.64 14.08
N THR A 495 -20.52 7.35 14.36
CA THR A 495 -20.41 8.78 14.09
C THR A 495 -20.15 9.04 12.60
N PRO A 496 -20.91 9.93 11.94
CA PRO A 496 -20.70 10.24 10.53
C PRO A 496 -19.39 11.03 10.31
N VAL A 497 -18.72 10.75 9.19
CA VAL A 497 -17.50 11.45 8.75
C VAL A 497 -17.66 12.19 7.42
N ARG A 498 -18.83 12.05 6.78
CA ARG A 498 -19.19 12.85 5.60
C ARG A 498 -19.50 14.26 6.01
N LEU A 499 -18.97 15.22 5.26
CA LEU A 499 -19.19 16.64 5.50
C LEU A 499 -20.69 16.99 5.47
N ARG A 500 -21.43 16.39 4.52
CA ARG A 500 -22.88 16.52 4.40
C ARG A 500 -23.60 16.12 5.68
N ASP A 501 -23.36 14.91 6.18
CA ASP A 501 -24.08 14.33 7.33
C ASP A 501 -23.83 15.16 8.60
N LEU A 502 -22.60 15.64 8.79
CA LEU A 502 -22.25 16.54 9.90
C LEU A 502 -22.96 17.88 9.79
N PHE A 503 -23.03 18.45 8.58
CA PHE A 503 -23.72 19.71 8.36
C PHE A 503 -25.25 19.59 8.53
N GLU A 504 -25.86 18.53 8.01
CA GLU A 504 -27.29 18.23 8.20
C GLU A 504 -27.63 18.06 9.70
N ALA A 505 -26.73 17.43 10.46
CA ALA A 505 -26.86 17.32 11.91
C ALA A 505 -26.90 18.69 12.60
N ALA A 506 -25.98 19.58 12.23
CA ALA A 506 -25.91 20.92 12.79
C ALA A 506 -27.17 21.74 12.46
N LEU A 507 -27.68 21.67 11.22
CA LEU A 507 -28.91 22.38 10.86
C LEU A 507 -30.15 21.82 11.58
N SER A 508 -30.19 20.50 11.79
CA SER A 508 -31.29 19.87 12.53
C SER A 508 -31.41 20.39 13.97
N CYS A 509 -30.28 20.72 14.62
CA CYS A 509 -30.28 21.33 15.96
C CYS A 509 -30.98 22.69 16.03
N ILE A 510 -31.06 23.41 14.91
CA ILE A 510 -31.72 24.72 14.81
C ILE A 510 -33.04 24.66 14.05
N GLY A 511 -33.57 23.46 13.79
CA GLY A 511 -34.87 23.27 13.15
C GLY A 511 -34.90 23.57 11.65
N LEU A 512 -33.75 23.56 10.98
CA LEU A 512 -33.64 23.74 9.53
C LEU A 512 -33.29 22.42 8.85
N SER A 513 -33.79 22.22 7.63
CA SER A 513 -33.49 21.06 6.79
C SER A 513 -32.97 21.50 5.42
N LEU A 514 -32.16 20.64 4.79
CA LEU A 514 -31.62 20.88 3.45
C LEU A 514 -32.25 19.92 2.44
N SER A 515 -32.51 20.43 1.24
CA SER A 515 -32.70 19.59 0.06
C SER A 515 -31.38 19.44 -0.70
N ASP A 516 -31.26 18.36 -1.47
CA ASP A 516 -30.11 18.13 -2.36
C ASP A 516 -29.91 19.30 -3.35
N GLU A 517 -31.01 19.90 -3.81
CA GLU A 517 -30.99 21.03 -4.75
C GLU A 517 -30.35 22.29 -4.13
N ILE A 518 -30.72 22.61 -2.88
CA ILE A 518 -30.12 23.73 -2.14
C ILE A 518 -28.63 23.49 -1.91
N LEU A 519 -28.26 22.27 -1.55
CA LEU A 519 -26.87 21.93 -1.27
C LEU A 519 -25.98 22.00 -2.52
N LYS A 520 -26.48 21.51 -3.68
CA LYS A 520 -25.81 21.70 -4.99
C LYS A 520 -25.70 23.17 -5.37
N ARG A 521 -26.70 24.00 -5.06
CA ARG A 521 -26.63 25.46 -5.24
C ARG A 521 -25.52 26.09 -4.39
N TYR A 522 -25.41 25.73 -3.12
CA TYR A 522 -24.34 26.23 -2.25
C TYR A 522 -22.95 25.78 -2.68
N GLY A 523 -22.80 24.54 -3.14
CA GLY A 523 -21.55 24.07 -3.75
C GLY A 523 -21.14 24.92 -4.96
N ARG A 524 -22.09 25.27 -5.84
CA ARG A 524 -21.83 26.18 -6.98
C ARG A 524 -21.47 27.61 -6.55
N LEU A 525 -22.15 28.16 -5.54
CA LEU A 525 -21.83 29.48 -5.00
C LEU A 525 -20.43 29.51 -4.38
N GLU A 526 -20.06 28.48 -3.61
CA GLU A 526 -18.71 28.37 -3.04
C GLU A 526 -17.65 28.23 -4.11
N HIS A 527 -17.90 27.41 -5.13
CA HIS A 527 -17.00 27.29 -6.27
C HIS A 527 -16.77 28.63 -6.97
N GLN A 528 -17.83 29.43 -7.18
CA GLN A 528 -17.71 30.76 -7.76
C GLN A 528 -16.92 31.71 -6.87
N PHE A 529 -17.18 31.72 -5.56
CA PHE A 529 -16.45 32.53 -4.60
C PHE A 529 -14.95 32.14 -4.57
N GLN A 530 -14.62 30.85 -4.47
CA GLN A 530 -13.24 30.35 -4.42
C GLN A 530 -12.49 30.64 -5.73
N ARG A 531 -13.14 30.48 -6.88
CA ARG A 531 -12.56 30.88 -8.16
C ARG A 531 -12.32 32.39 -8.21
N GLY A 532 -13.25 33.17 -7.67
CA GLY A 532 -13.18 34.62 -7.62
C GLY A 532 -12.11 35.16 -6.67
N THR A 533 -11.73 34.43 -5.63
CA THR A 533 -10.66 34.82 -4.69
C THR A 533 -9.31 34.20 -5.01
N THR A 534 -9.26 32.98 -5.53
CA THR A 534 -8.00 32.23 -5.72
C THR A 534 -7.52 32.10 -7.16
N GLY A 535 -8.43 32.28 -8.13
CA GLY A 535 -8.16 32.02 -9.54
C GLY A 535 -8.20 30.54 -9.92
N ARG A 536 -8.39 29.63 -8.96
CA ARG A 536 -8.47 28.18 -9.20
C ARG A 536 -9.90 27.67 -9.05
N SER A 537 -10.22 26.66 -9.86
CA SER A 537 -11.42 25.84 -9.70
C SER A 537 -11.13 24.77 -8.65
N THR A 538 -11.59 24.94 -7.41
CA THR A 538 -11.65 23.83 -6.45
C THR A 538 -12.85 22.96 -6.79
N LEU A 539 -12.63 21.64 -6.88
CA LEU A 539 -13.55 20.47 -6.95
C LEU A 539 -14.95 20.69 -7.55
N ASP A 540 -15.44 19.69 -8.29
CA ASP A 540 -16.80 19.78 -8.81
C ASP A 540 -17.79 19.87 -7.63
N SER A 541 -18.87 20.63 -7.81
CA SER A 541 -19.84 20.90 -6.75
C SER A 541 -20.48 19.62 -6.18
N GLU A 542 -20.44 18.51 -6.94
CA GLU A 542 -20.88 17.18 -6.50
C GLU A 542 -19.85 16.49 -5.58
N ASP A 543 -18.54 16.66 -5.82
CA ASP A 543 -17.48 16.05 -5.02
C ASP A 543 -17.48 16.57 -3.58
N VAL A 544 -17.84 17.85 -3.40
CA VAL A 544 -17.91 18.50 -2.08
C VAL A 544 -18.98 17.84 -1.19
N LEU A 545 -20.07 17.34 -1.77
CA LEU A 545 -21.18 16.74 -1.01
C LEU A 545 -20.85 15.32 -0.54
N HIS A 546 -19.92 14.67 -1.22
CA HIS A 546 -19.47 13.31 -0.94
C HIS A 546 -18.12 13.26 -0.23
N ALA A 547 -17.51 14.41 0.06
CA ALA A 547 -16.25 14.49 0.77
C ALA A 547 -16.39 13.93 2.20
N GLU A 548 -15.40 13.14 2.58
CA GLU A 548 -15.28 12.55 3.91
C GLU A 548 -14.03 13.07 4.62
N LEU A 549 -14.14 13.26 5.93
CA LEU A 549 -13.00 13.57 6.78
C LEU A 549 -12.00 12.42 6.73
N ILE A 550 -10.72 12.76 6.57
CA ILE A 550 -9.64 11.76 6.55
C ILE A 550 -9.39 11.30 7.98
N VAL A 551 -9.79 10.07 8.30
CA VAL A 551 -9.59 9.49 9.63
C VAL A 551 -8.20 8.86 9.72
N THR A 552 -7.41 9.29 10.69
CA THR A 552 -6.07 8.77 10.94
C THR A 552 -5.97 8.14 12.34
N PRO A 553 -5.73 6.82 12.44
CA PRO A 553 -5.52 6.18 13.73
C PRO A 553 -4.14 6.55 14.31
N SER A 554 -4.11 6.89 15.60
CA SER A 554 -2.84 6.94 16.36
C SER A 554 -2.30 5.53 16.51
N ILE A 555 -1.01 5.34 16.19
CA ILE A 555 -0.33 4.05 16.35
C ILE A 555 -0.44 3.56 17.81
N VAL A 556 -0.29 4.46 18.78
CA VAL A 556 -0.32 4.12 20.21
C VAL A 556 -1.69 3.64 20.63
N ASN A 557 -2.75 4.35 20.24
CA ASN A 557 -4.12 3.98 20.59
C ASN A 557 -4.55 2.69 19.90
N GLU A 558 -4.10 2.47 18.67
CA GLU A 558 -4.35 1.22 17.96
C GLU A 558 -3.65 0.06 18.67
N VAL A 559 -2.39 0.21 19.10
CA VAL A 559 -1.70 -0.82 19.90
C VAL A 559 -2.42 -1.10 21.23
N ILE A 560 -2.88 -0.05 21.94
CA ILE A 560 -3.63 -0.21 23.20
C ILE A 560 -4.96 -0.93 22.96
N ARG A 561 -5.71 -0.54 21.93
CA ARG A 561 -6.98 -1.17 21.54
C ARG A 561 -6.79 -2.65 21.20
N LEU A 562 -5.78 -2.96 20.38
CA LEU A 562 -5.44 -4.33 19.99
C LEU A 562 -5.05 -5.17 21.23
N ASN A 563 -4.33 -4.59 22.21
CA ASN A 563 -4.01 -5.25 23.48
C ASN A 563 -5.23 -5.47 24.39
N GLY A 564 -6.17 -4.53 24.45
CA GLY A 564 -7.41 -4.68 25.20
C GLY A 564 -8.34 -5.75 24.59
N ASP A 565 -8.36 -5.86 23.27
CA ASP A 565 -9.11 -6.90 22.54
C ASP A 565 -8.46 -8.28 22.69
N LEU A 566 -7.13 -8.35 22.79
CA LEU A 566 -6.37 -9.53 23.18
C LEU A 566 -6.88 -10.12 24.50
N LEU A 567 -6.87 -9.30 25.56
CA LEU A 567 -7.16 -9.72 26.93
C LEU A 567 -8.60 -10.24 27.08
N ARG A 568 -9.56 -9.58 26.41
CA ARG A 568 -10.96 -10.02 26.39
C ARG A 568 -11.13 -11.37 25.67
N LYS A 569 -10.37 -11.60 24.60
CA LYS A 569 -10.45 -12.85 23.84
C LYS A 569 -9.72 -14.00 24.54
N ASP A 570 -8.63 -13.74 25.26
CA ASP A 570 -7.98 -14.72 26.14
C ASP A 570 -8.92 -15.21 27.26
N ALA A 571 -9.68 -14.29 27.89
CA ALA A 571 -10.68 -14.66 28.88
C ALA A 571 -11.77 -15.57 28.29
N ALA A 572 -12.27 -15.27 27.09
CA ALA A 572 -13.27 -16.09 26.40
C ALA A 572 -12.73 -17.47 25.98
N ILE A 573 -11.48 -17.55 25.51
CA ILE A 573 -10.79 -18.81 25.16
C ILE A 573 -10.64 -19.68 26.41
N SER A 574 -10.29 -19.10 27.57
CA SER A 574 -10.18 -19.85 28.82
C SER A 574 -11.52 -20.45 29.26
N THR A 575 -12.64 -19.74 29.07
CA THR A 575 -13.98 -20.28 29.37
C THR A 575 -14.37 -21.41 28.42
N GLN A 576 -14.07 -21.28 27.12
CA GLN A 576 -14.34 -22.35 26.15
C GLN A 576 -13.45 -23.58 26.34
N GLY A 577 -12.18 -23.40 26.76
CA GLY A 577 -11.28 -24.51 27.08
C GLY A 577 -11.78 -25.37 28.24
N ALA A 578 -12.41 -24.77 29.25
CA ALA A 578 -13.03 -25.51 30.35
C ALA A 578 -14.22 -26.37 29.90
N GLU A 579 -15.03 -25.88 28.96
CA GLU A 579 -16.16 -26.63 28.40
C GLU A 579 -15.70 -27.77 27.47
N ILE A 580 -14.61 -27.58 26.73
CA ILE A 580 -14.01 -28.64 25.90
C ILE A 580 -13.53 -29.80 26.77
N HIS A 581 -12.83 -29.52 27.88
CA HIS A 581 -12.41 -30.57 28.81
C HIS A 581 -13.59 -31.37 29.37
N ARG A 582 -14.68 -30.68 29.72
CA ARG A 582 -15.91 -31.34 30.18
C ARG A 582 -16.50 -32.27 29.11
N LEU A 583 -16.47 -31.88 27.84
CA LEU A 583 -16.98 -32.69 26.73
C LEU A 583 -16.05 -33.86 26.40
N GLU A 584 -14.74 -33.72 26.55
CA GLU A 584 -13.76 -34.80 26.38
C GLU A 584 -13.96 -35.90 27.42
N ASP A 585 -14.18 -35.54 28.69
CA ASP A 585 -14.48 -36.51 29.76
C ASP A 585 -15.75 -37.32 29.44
N LEU A 586 -16.79 -36.63 28.94
CA LEU A 586 -18.05 -37.23 28.51
C LEU A 586 -17.89 -38.16 27.30
N LEU A 587 -16.98 -37.82 26.38
CA LEU A 587 -16.69 -38.64 25.20
C LEU A 587 -15.99 -39.95 25.59
N VAL A 588 -15.03 -39.88 26.52
CA VAL A 588 -14.33 -41.07 27.04
C VAL A 588 -15.33 -42.04 27.70
N GLU A 589 -16.24 -41.53 28.52
CA GLU A 589 -17.31 -42.34 29.13
C GLU A 589 -18.19 -43.04 28.08
N LYS A 590 -18.52 -42.35 26.98
CA LYS A 590 -19.33 -42.93 25.89
C LYS A 590 -18.55 -43.96 25.06
N GLU A 591 -17.26 -43.76 24.82
CA GLU A 591 -16.41 -44.73 24.10
C GLU A 591 -16.26 -46.04 24.89
N GLU A 592 -16.16 -45.98 26.22
CA GLU A 592 -16.17 -47.19 27.07
C GLU A 592 -17.47 -47.98 26.93
N ILE A 593 -18.61 -47.29 26.92
CA ILE A 593 -19.94 -47.90 26.73
C ILE A 593 -20.05 -48.56 25.35
N VAL A 594 -19.62 -47.89 24.28
CA VAL A 594 -19.63 -48.42 22.91
C VAL A 594 -18.69 -49.62 22.76
N GLY A 595 -17.55 -49.60 23.44
CA GLY A 595 -16.61 -50.72 23.50
C GLY A 595 -17.24 -51.98 24.12
N ALA A 596 -17.97 -51.81 25.23
CA ALA A 596 -18.70 -52.90 25.88
C ALA A 596 -19.79 -53.49 24.97
N LEU A 597 -20.60 -52.64 24.35
CA LEU A 597 -21.65 -53.05 23.39
C LEU A 597 -21.07 -53.79 22.18
N SER A 598 -19.92 -53.35 21.65
CA SER A 598 -19.26 -54.00 20.50
C SER A 598 -18.72 -55.39 20.85
N ALA A 599 -18.27 -55.59 22.09
CA ALA A 599 -17.85 -56.90 22.57
C ALA A 599 -19.04 -57.87 22.64
N ASP A 600 -20.18 -57.41 23.15
CA ASP A 600 -21.41 -58.20 23.20
C ASP A 600 -21.92 -58.59 21.81
N VAL A 601 -21.88 -57.66 20.85
CA VAL A 601 -22.24 -57.93 19.44
C VAL A 601 -21.32 -59.00 18.84
N ARG A 602 -20.01 -58.98 19.14
CA ARG A 602 -19.06 -59.98 18.62
C ARG A 602 -19.38 -61.38 19.13
N VAL A 603 -19.69 -61.50 20.42
CA VAL A 603 -20.11 -62.78 21.03
C VAL A 603 -21.41 -63.29 20.39
N LEU A 604 -22.35 -62.39 20.09
CA LEU A 604 -23.58 -62.74 19.39
C LEU A 604 -23.31 -63.24 17.96
N ASN A 605 -22.39 -62.59 17.25
CA ASN A 605 -22.07 -62.91 15.86
C ASN A 605 -21.32 -64.25 15.75
N GLU A 606 -20.42 -64.56 16.69
CA GLU A 606 -19.75 -65.86 16.79
C GLU A 606 -20.75 -67.01 16.99
N ARG A 607 -21.81 -66.79 17.79
CA ARG A 607 -22.91 -67.75 17.92
C ARG A 607 -23.69 -67.97 16.62
N ILE A 608 -24.01 -66.89 15.90
CA ILE A 608 -24.75 -66.96 14.63
C ILE A 608 -23.93 -67.72 13.57
N VAL A 609 -22.62 -67.47 13.48
CA VAL A 609 -21.73 -68.15 12.53
C VAL A 609 -21.61 -69.65 12.86
N ALA A 610 -21.55 -70.01 14.14
CA ALA A 610 -21.53 -71.41 14.56
C ALA A 610 -22.83 -72.16 14.17
N GLU A 611 -24.00 -71.52 14.31
CA GLU A 611 -25.28 -72.08 13.89
C GLU A 611 -25.44 -72.15 12.35
N MET A 612 -24.84 -71.21 11.61
CA MET A 612 -24.83 -71.23 10.14
C MET A 612 -23.92 -72.31 9.56
N GLY A 613 -22.73 -72.52 10.14
CA GLY A 613 -21.82 -73.60 9.70
C GLY A 613 -22.45 -74.99 9.86
N ALA A 614 -23.23 -75.20 10.92
CA ALA A 614 -23.99 -76.44 11.11
C ALA A 614 -25.09 -76.66 10.06
N LYS A 615 -25.62 -75.59 9.44
CA LYS A 615 -26.62 -75.66 8.35
C LYS A 615 -25.98 -75.99 7.00
N ASP A 616 -24.82 -75.43 6.69
CA ASP A 616 -24.14 -75.67 5.41
C ASP A 616 -23.63 -77.11 5.27
N ASP A 617 -23.17 -77.74 6.36
CA ASP A 617 -22.75 -79.16 6.38
C ASP A 617 -23.91 -80.14 6.12
N ILE A 618 -25.15 -79.74 6.40
CA ILE A 618 -26.36 -80.53 6.11
C ILE A 618 -26.74 -80.38 4.63
N ILE A 619 -26.63 -79.16 4.09
CA ILE A 619 -26.92 -78.87 2.68
C ILE A 619 -25.92 -79.56 1.75
N HIS A 620 -24.63 -79.59 2.12
CA HIS A 620 -23.59 -80.23 1.32
C HIS A 620 -23.79 -81.76 1.22
N ARG A 621 -24.13 -82.41 2.33
CA ARG A 621 -24.46 -83.85 2.35
C ARG A 621 -25.65 -84.21 1.46
N LEU A 622 -26.70 -83.38 1.48
CA LEU A 622 -27.88 -83.57 0.64
C LEU A 622 -27.57 -83.33 -0.85
N GLY A 623 -26.65 -82.41 -1.16
CA GLY A 623 -26.17 -82.16 -2.52
C GLY A 623 -25.43 -83.36 -3.13
N ASP A 624 -24.57 -84.01 -2.33
CA ASP A 624 -23.80 -85.19 -2.78
C ASP A 624 -24.69 -86.42 -3.04
N GLU A 625 -25.71 -86.64 -2.20
CA GLU A 625 -26.69 -87.71 -2.42
C GLU A 625 -27.51 -87.48 -3.71
N ILE A 626 -27.92 -86.24 -3.99
CA ILE A 626 -28.66 -85.88 -5.21
C ILE A 626 -27.78 -86.05 -6.47
N HIS A 627 -26.49 -85.71 -6.39
CA HIS A 627 -25.55 -85.92 -7.49
C HIS A 627 -25.33 -87.41 -7.80
N GLY A 628 -25.22 -88.25 -6.76
CA GLY A 628 -25.09 -89.70 -6.90
C GLY A 628 -26.34 -90.41 -7.46
N LEU A 629 -27.53 -89.81 -7.30
CA LEU A 629 -28.77 -90.29 -7.93
C LEU A 629 -28.85 -89.89 -9.41
N ASN A 630 -28.46 -88.66 -9.77
CA ASN A 630 -28.46 -88.19 -11.16
C ASN A 630 -27.45 -88.93 -12.05
N LEU A 631 -26.29 -89.34 -11.52
CA LEU A 631 -25.30 -90.14 -12.24
C LEU A 631 -25.76 -91.58 -12.57
N ARG A 632 -26.69 -92.13 -11.77
CA ARG A 632 -27.30 -93.43 -12.05
C ARG A 632 -28.35 -93.35 -13.15
N LEU A 633 -29.15 -92.28 -13.15
CA LEU A 633 -30.18 -92.01 -14.18
C LEU A 633 -29.61 -91.72 -15.58
N GLN A 634 -28.38 -91.22 -15.70
CA GLN A 634 -27.76 -90.92 -17.00
C GLN A 634 -27.12 -92.13 -17.72
N LYS A 635 -27.01 -93.30 -17.08
CA LYS A 635 -26.40 -94.50 -17.68
C LYS A 635 -27.40 -95.45 -18.37
N GLU A 636 -28.70 -95.26 -18.20
CA GLU A 636 -29.72 -96.18 -18.73
C GLU A 636 -30.48 -95.67 -19.97
N ASP A 637 -30.31 -94.42 -20.40
CA ASP A 637 -31.13 -93.83 -21.49
C ASP A 637 -30.44 -93.82 -22.88
N GLY A 638 -29.55 -94.79 -23.10
CA GLY A 638 -28.71 -94.88 -24.29
C GLY A 638 -28.88 -96.18 -25.09
N ARG A 639 -30.13 -96.54 -25.46
CA ARG A 639 -30.53 -97.29 -26.69
C ARG A 639 -31.93 -97.91 -26.55
N VAL A 640 -32.97 -97.26 -27.09
CA VAL A 640 -34.14 -97.96 -27.68
C VAL A 640 -34.67 -97.15 -28.88
N GLU A 641 -34.43 -97.64 -30.10
CA GLU A 641 -35.12 -97.22 -31.33
C GLU A 641 -36.53 -97.87 -31.43
N ARG A 642 -37.43 -97.16 -32.11
CA ARG A 642 -38.89 -97.38 -32.22
C ARG A 642 -39.30 -98.73 -32.85
N PRO A 643 -40.49 -99.27 -32.53
CA PRO A 643 -41.16 -100.23 -33.40
C PRO A 643 -42.65 -99.93 -33.70
N ALA A 644 -42.96 -99.86 -35.00
CA ALA A 644 -44.16 -100.33 -35.71
C ALA A 644 -43.73 -100.28 -37.21
N GLU A 645 -43.83 -101.33 -38.04
CA GLU A 645 -44.74 -102.47 -38.06
C GLU A 645 -44.06 -103.79 -38.49
N VAL A 646 -44.83 -104.87 -38.28
CA VAL A 646 -44.76 -106.21 -38.88
C VAL A 646 -43.97 -107.26 -38.07
N SER A 647 -44.58 -108.44 -37.97
CA SER A 647 -44.09 -109.76 -37.52
C SER A 647 -42.61 -109.83 -37.05
N ASP A 648 -42.27 -110.42 -35.91
CA ASP A 648 -42.79 -111.69 -35.41
C ASP A 648 -42.42 -111.89 -33.91
N GLY A 649 -43.27 -112.63 -33.18
CA GLY A 649 -42.92 -113.49 -32.04
C GLY A 649 -42.15 -112.97 -30.80
N HIS A 650 -42.88 -112.88 -29.68
CA HIS A 650 -42.45 -113.05 -28.27
C HIS A 650 -41.80 -111.86 -27.52
N GLY A 651 -42.43 -111.47 -26.38
CA GLY A 651 -41.84 -110.52 -25.41
C GLY A 651 -42.80 -109.54 -24.70
N LYS A 652 -44.13 -109.80 -24.67
CA LYS A 652 -45.14 -108.86 -24.13
C LYS A 652 -45.34 -108.90 -22.61
N GLN A 653 -44.75 -109.85 -21.88
CA GLN A 653 -44.98 -110.02 -20.42
C GLN A 653 -43.88 -109.46 -19.51
N GLU A 654 -42.67 -109.17 -20.01
CA GLU A 654 -41.60 -108.59 -19.19
C GLU A 654 -41.64 -107.05 -19.13
N ARG A 655 -42.12 -106.38 -20.18
CA ARG A 655 -42.19 -104.91 -20.23
C ARG A 655 -43.31 -104.31 -19.37
N GLU A 656 -44.41 -105.04 -19.16
CA GLU A 656 -45.52 -104.59 -18.30
C GLU A 656 -45.21 -104.76 -16.80
N ALA A 657 -44.18 -105.53 -16.42
CA ALA A 657 -43.75 -105.72 -15.03
C ALA A 657 -42.71 -104.69 -14.57
N GLU A 658 -41.80 -104.25 -15.46
CA GLU A 658 -40.82 -103.19 -15.16
C GLU A 658 -41.48 -101.80 -15.06
N GLU A 659 -42.46 -101.50 -15.90
CA GLU A 659 -43.17 -100.21 -15.90
C GLU A 659 -44.06 -100.04 -14.64
N ALA A 660 -44.57 -101.14 -14.08
CA ALA A 660 -45.33 -101.14 -12.84
C ALA A 660 -44.45 -100.90 -11.59
N LEU A 661 -43.21 -101.43 -11.59
CA LEU A 661 -42.27 -101.27 -10.48
C LEU A 661 -41.70 -99.84 -10.40
N LEU A 662 -41.40 -99.24 -11.57
CA LEU A 662 -40.92 -97.86 -11.67
C LEU A 662 -41.97 -96.84 -11.22
N ASN A 663 -43.25 -97.12 -11.45
CA ASN A 663 -44.36 -96.24 -11.08
C ASN A 663 -44.67 -96.29 -9.56
N GLU A 664 -44.47 -97.44 -8.92
CA GLU A 664 -44.54 -97.54 -7.45
C GLU A 664 -43.39 -96.78 -6.75
N GLU A 665 -42.17 -96.82 -7.30
CA GLU A 665 -41.03 -96.06 -6.78
C GLU A 665 -41.23 -94.53 -6.93
N LEU A 666 -41.78 -94.08 -8.05
CA LEU A 666 -42.12 -92.67 -8.30
C LEU A 666 -43.19 -92.14 -7.35
N ILE A 667 -44.21 -92.94 -7.02
CA ILE A 667 -45.24 -92.60 -6.02
C ILE A 667 -44.63 -92.49 -4.61
N ARG A 668 -43.67 -93.37 -4.28
CA ARG A 668 -42.99 -93.36 -2.98
C ARG A 668 -42.09 -92.13 -2.81
N HIS A 669 -41.35 -91.74 -3.85
CA HIS A 669 -40.55 -90.51 -3.87
C HIS A 669 -41.39 -89.23 -3.82
N ARG A 670 -42.56 -89.20 -4.48
CA ARG A 670 -43.49 -88.06 -4.38
C ARG A 670 -44.03 -87.87 -2.96
N LYS A 671 -44.41 -88.95 -2.27
CA LYS A 671 -44.84 -88.89 -0.87
C LYS A 671 -43.74 -88.39 0.07
N GLN A 672 -42.49 -88.77 -0.14
CA GLN A 672 -41.36 -88.28 0.65
C GLN A 672 -41.09 -86.78 0.45
N ALA A 673 -41.15 -86.30 -0.79
CA ALA A 673 -41.01 -84.88 -1.10
C ALA A 673 -42.15 -84.03 -0.50
N GLU A 674 -43.38 -84.55 -0.48
CA GLU A 674 -44.55 -83.88 0.10
C GLU A 674 -44.48 -83.77 1.63
N VAL A 675 -43.92 -84.79 2.32
CA VAL A 675 -43.63 -84.73 3.76
C VAL A 675 -42.54 -83.71 4.07
N GLN A 676 -41.49 -83.63 3.26
CA GLN A 676 -40.39 -82.66 3.43
C GLN A 676 -40.85 -81.21 3.17
N ALA A 677 -41.71 -80.99 2.16
CA ALA A 677 -42.31 -79.69 1.89
C ALA A 677 -43.24 -79.22 3.02
N ASN A 678 -44.02 -80.13 3.62
CA ASN A 678 -44.86 -79.83 4.78
C ASN A 678 -44.03 -79.51 6.03
N LEU A 679 -42.90 -80.20 6.24
CA LEU A 679 -42.00 -79.91 7.37
C LEU A 679 -41.36 -78.52 7.26
N ILE A 680 -40.96 -78.12 6.05
CA ILE A 680 -40.43 -76.76 5.76
C ILE A 680 -41.52 -75.71 6.00
N LYS A 681 -42.77 -75.98 5.57
CA LYS A 681 -43.91 -75.08 5.83
C LYS A 681 -44.16 -74.91 7.33
N MET A 682 -44.16 -76.00 8.10
CA MET A 682 -44.36 -75.99 9.54
C MET A 682 -43.24 -75.25 10.29
N GLN A 683 -41.99 -75.38 9.82
CA GLN A 683 -40.84 -74.64 10.37
C GLN A 683 -40.90 -73.15 10.04
N ALA A 684 -41.31 -72.77 8.82
CA ALA A 684 -41.52 -71.37 8.45
C ALA A 684 -42.67 -70.73 9.26
N GLU A 685 -43.73 -71.49 9.56
CA GLU A 685 -44.86 -71.03 10.38
C GLU A 685 -44.50 -70.93 11.87
N ARG A 686 -43.59 -71.78 12.35
CA ARG A 686 -43.01 -71.70 13.70
C ARG A 686 -42.09 -70.49 13.85
N ILE A 687 -41.30 -70.16 12.82
CA ILE A 687 -40.48 -68.94 12.77
C ILE A 687 -41.40 -67.70 12.78
N ARG A 688 -42.47 -67.69 11.98
CA ARG A 688 -43.46 -66.58 11.99
C ARG A 688 -44.21 -66.44 13.30
N ARG A 689 -44.45 -67.52 14.06
CA ARG A 689 -45.00 -67.45 15.43
C ARG A 689 -43.98 -66.92 16.44
N LEU A 690 -42.71 -67.33 16.33
CA LEU A 690 -41.63 -66.81 17.19
C LEU A 690 -41.37 -65.32 16.93
N GLU A 691 -41.57 -64.83 15.70
CA GLU A 691 -41.54 -63.40 15.35
C GLU A 691 -42.78 -62.63 15.84
N ARG A 692 -43.90 -63.31 16.13
CA ARG A 692 -45.15 -62.68 16.59
C ARG A 692 -45.29 -62.63 18.11
N ASP A 693 -44.66 -63.55 18.83
CA ASP A 693 -44.85 -63.78 20.27
C ASP A 693 -43.66 -63.34 21.15
N GLN A 694 -42.69 -62.56 20.65
CA GLN A 694 -41.81 -61.78 21.53
C GLN A 694 -42.34 -60.34 21.73
N PRO A 695 -42.43 -59.87 22.99
CA PRO A 695 -43.27 -58.74 23.38
C PRO A 695 -42.80 -57.39 22.83
N HIS A 696 -43.75 -56.72 22.17
CA HIS A 696 -43.70 -55.37 21.59
C HIS A 696 -43.52 -54.19 22.58
N GLU A 697 -42.95 -54.40 23.77
CA GLU A 697 -42.73 -53.33 24.77
C GLU A 697 -41.26 -52.93 25.00
N GLN A 698 -40.27 -53.63 24.42
CA GLN A 698 -38.86 -53.21 24.48
C GLN A 698 -38.29 -52.65 23.16
N VAL A 699 -39.07 -52.64 22.06
CA VAL A 699 -38.59 -52.10 20.77
C VAL A 699 -39.10 -50.67 20.51
N LYS A 700 -40.08 -50.16 21.27
CA LYS A 700 -40.39 -48.72 21.24
C LYS A 700 -39.33 -47.87 21.93
N SER A 701 -38.64 -48.40 22.95
CA SER A 701 -37.48 -47.70 23.53
C SER A 701 -36.23 -47.81 22.66
N PHE A 702 -36.18 -48.70 21.66
CA PHE A 702 -35.08 -48.80 20.67
C PHE A 702 -35.40 -48.13 19.32
N GLY A 703 -36.67 -47.88 19.01
CA GLY A 703 -37.08 -47.05 17.87
C GLY A 703 -36.94 -45.56 18.15
N ASP A 704 -37.35 -45.12 19.34
CA ASP A 704 -37.14 -43.72 19.74
C ASP A 704 -35.68 -43.46 20.14
N SER A 705 -34.97 -44.44 20.74
CA SER A 705 -33.52 -44.31 20.94
C SER A 705 -32.70 -44.65 19.70
N GLY A 706 -33.23 -45.33 18.69
CA GLY A 706 -32.55 -45.61 17.42
C GLY A 706 -32.70 -44.45 16.44
N ALA A 707 -33.87 -43.81 16.37
CA ALA A 707 -34.02 -42.54 15.67
C ALA A 707 -33.30 -41.39 16.41
N SER A 708 -33.29 -41.39 17.75
CA SER A 708 -32.47 -40.46 18.54
C SER A 708 -30.99 -40.80 18.50
N ALA A 709 -30.56 -42.06 18.43
CA ALA A 709 -29.15 -42.44 18.34
C ALA A 709 -28.63 -42.40 16.90
N ASP A 710 -29.46 -42.56 15.87
CA ASP A 710 -29.08 -42.27 14.48
C ASP A 710 -29.13 -40.77 14.21
N ALA A 711 -30.02 -40.00 14.88
CA ALA A 711 -29.97 -38.53 14.84
C ALA A 711 -28.83 -37.96 15.70
N GLU A 712 -28.54 -38.53 16.87
CA GLU A 712 -27.36 -38.19 17.69
C GLU A 712 -26.10 -38.72 17.04
N ALA A 713 -26.08 -39.89 16.39
CA ALA A 713 -24.92 -40.37 15.64
C ALA A 713 -24.78 -39.63 14.31
N ALA A 714 -25.85 -39.12 13.68
CA ALA A 714 -25.74 -38.22 12.54
C ALA A 714 -25.27 -36.83 12.98
N GLN A 715 -25.78 -36.29 14.09
CA GLN A 715 -25.30 -35.05 14.70
C GLN A 715 -23.89 -35.19 15.26
N LEU A 716 -23.50 -36.34 15.82
CA LEU A 716 -22.15 -36.65 16.25
C LEU A 716 -21.25 -36.95 15.07
N ARG A 717 -21.72 -37.54 13.96
CA ARG A 717 -20.94 -37.71 12.72
C ARG A 717 -20.79 -36.38 11.98
N GLU A 718 -21.78 -35.50 12.00
CA GLU A 718 -21.67 -34.11 11.53
C GLU A 718 -20.79 -33.27 12.46
N ALA A 719 -20.93 -33.42 13.77
CA ALA A 719 -20.09 -32.74 14.76
C ALA A 719 -18.66 -33.28 14.74
N PHE A 720 -18.43 -34.59 14.52
CA PHE A 720 -17.12 -35.20 14.30
C PHE A 720 -16.57 -34.90 12.90
N ALA A 721 -17.40 -34.74 11.87
CA ALA A 721 -16.96 -34.27 10.57
C ALA A 721 -16.55 -32.79 10.65
N ALA A 722 -17.30 -31.98 11.39
CA ALA A 722 -16.97 -30.60 11.73
C ALA A 722 -15.74 -30.52 12.65
N LEU A 723 -15.56 -31.43 13.62
CA LEU A 723 -14.38 -31.53 14.48
C LEU A 723 -13.16 -32.02 13.70
N ARG A 724 -13.30 -33.02 12.81
CA ARG A 724 -12.25 -33.50 11.89
C ARG A 724 -11.83 -32.42 10.90
N GLN A 725 -12.73 -31.52 10.53
CA GLN A 725 -12.44 -30.33 9.74
C GLN A 725 -11.94 -29.15 10.59
N SER A 726 -12.19 -29.17 11.91
CA SER A 726 -11.67 -28.19 12.84
C SER A 726 -10.14 -28.26 12.88
N LYS A 727 -9.53 -27.11 13.15
CA LYS A 727 -8.08 -26.98 13.19
C LYS A 727 -7.45 -27.85 14.30
N TRP A 728 -8.21 -28.22 15.35
CA TRP A 728 -7.73 -28.97 16.53
C TRP A 728 -7.43 -30.44 16.21
N PHE A 729 -8.26 -31.07 15.39
CA PHE A 729 -8.03 -32.46 14.97
C PHE A 729 -6.80 -32.57 14.05
N ARG A 730 -6.56 -31.54 13.22
CA ARG A 730 -5.35 -31.42 12.37
C ARG A 730 -4.07 -31.18 13.16
N LEU A 731 -4.16 -30.54 14.33
CA LEU A 731 -3.02 -30.39 15.25
C LEU A 731 -2.66 -31.72 15.92
N ARG A 732 -3.66 -32.50 16.39
CA ARG A 732 -3.44 -33.80 17.01
C ARG A 732 -2.78 -34.80 16.05
N ASP A 733 -3.26 -34.87 14.80
CA ASP A 733 -2.73 -35.76 13.76
C ASP A 733 -1.28 -35.42 13.37
N ALA A 734 -0.90 -34.13 13.44
CA ALA A 734 0.46 -33.68 13.21
C ALA A 734 1.43 -34.03 14.36
N LEU A 735 0.92 -34.32 15.56
CA LEU A 735 1.71 -34.58 16.77
C LEU A 735 1.84 -36.07 17.14
N THR A 736 1.03 -36.96 16.55
CA THR A 736 0.98 -38.39 16.92
C THR A 736 1.79 -39.33 16.01
N GLN A 737 2.31 -38.87 14.87
CA GLN A 737 3.16 -39.70 13.98
C GLN A 737 4.65 -39.52 14.31
N ARG A 738 5.39 -40.63 14.53
CA ARG A 738 6.82 -40.62 14.87
C ARG A 738 7.70 -41.19 13.75
N PRO A 739 8.90 -40.61 13.51
CA PRO A 739 9.55 -39.53 14.26
C PRO A 739 9.18 -38.11 13.79
N ILE A 740 9.20 -37.13 14.71
CA ILE A 740 8.77 -35.74 14.49
C ILE A 740 9.98 -34.85 14.13
N SER A 741 9.92 -34.16 13.00
CA SER A 741 10.95 -33.21 12.51
C SER A 741 10.72 -31.77 12.99
N GLY A 742 11.76 -30.93 13.01
CA GLY A 742 11.66 -29.50 13.39
C GLY A 742 10.69 -28.68 12.52
N ARG A 743 10.44 -29.11 11.28
CA ARG A 743 9.42 -28.51 10.39
C ARG A 743 7.99 -28.85 10.82
N GLN A 744 7.76 -29.99 11.48
CA GLN A 744 6.45 -30.38 12.00
C GLN A 744 6.11 -29.66 13.32
N MET A 745 7.10 -29.37 14.18
CA MET A 745 6.92 -28.47 15.33
C MET A 745 6.51 -27.04 14.91
N ALA A 746 7.12 -26.51 13.84
CA ALA A 746 6.72 -25.21 13.30
C ALA A 746 5.28 -25.22 12.75
N ARG A 747 4.85 -26.34 12.16
CA ARG A 747 3.48 -26.55 11.65
C ARG A 747 2.46 -26.66 12.78
N ALA A 748 2.82 -27.34 13.88
CA ALA A 748 2.01 -27.40 15.10
C ALA A 748 1.92 -26.03 15.80
N GLY A 749 3.02 -25.29 15.90
CA GLY A 749 3.04 -23.92 16.43
C GLY A 749 2.21 -22.93 15.60
N TYR A 750 2.23 -23.05 14.27
CA TYR A 750 1.37 -22.28 13.37
C TYR A 750 -0.12 -22.64 13.51
N LEU A 751 -0.45 -23.93 13.65
CA LEU A 751 -1.84 -24.38 13.86
C LEU A 751 -2.38 -23.92 15.22
N ILE A 752 -1.59 -24.00 16.29
CA ILE A 752 -1.94 -23.44 17.61
C ILE A 752 -2.17 -21.92 17.50
N GLY A 753 -1.26 -21.19 16.85
CA GLY A 753 -1.38 -19.75 16.56
C GLY A 753 -2.44 -19.38 15.52
N ALA A 754 -3.12 -20.35 14.91
CA ALA A 754 -4.25 -20.14 14.01
C ALA A 754 -5.59 -20.55 14.64
N MET A 755 -5.54 -21.19 15.82
CA MET A 755 -6.71 -21.71 16.55
C MET A 755 -7.12 -20.85 17.73
N THR A 756 -6.18 -20.22 18.41
CA THR A 756 -6.43 -19.39 19.61
C THR A 756 -6.21 -17.90 19.34
N THR A 757 -6.07 -17.49 18.08
CA THR A 757 -5.57 -16.16 17.71
C THR A 757 -6.63 -15.39 16.90
N PRO A 758 -7.34 -14.44 17.53
CA PRO A 758 -8.15 -13.47 16.83
C PRO A 758 -7.31 -12.70 15.79
N ALA A 759 -7.88 -12.23 14.68
CA ALA A 759 -7.13 -11.61 13.56
C ALA A 759 -6.09 -10.53 13.97
N VAL A 760 -6.37 -9.85 15.08
CA VAL A 760 -5.54 -8.82 15.74
C VAL A 760 -4.23 -9.37 16.35
N LEU A 761 -4.18 -10.64 16.75
CA LEU A 761 -3.07 -11.30 17.45
C LEU A 761 -2.06 -11.99 16.51
N LYS A 762 -2.32 -12.03 15.19
CA LYS A 762 -1.43 -12.69 14.21
C LYS A 762 -0.02 -12.05 14.16
N ARG A 763 0.10 -10.73 14.37
CA ARG A 763 1.38 -9.99 14.34
C ARG A 763 2.22 -10.10 15.64
N PRO A 764 1.64 -10.13 16.85
CA PRO A 764 2.39 -10.44 18.07
C PRO A 764 2.84 -11.90 18.15
N LEU A 765 2.00 -12.88 17.77
CA LEU A 765 2.39 -14.30 17.80
C LEU A 765 3.41 -14.65 16.72
N SER A 766 3.45 -13.95 15.58
CA SER A 766 4.54 -14.13 14.60
C SER A 766 5.90 -13.77 15.20
N ARG A 767 5.95 -12.88 16.20
CA ARG A 767 7.18 -12.58 16.96
C ARG A 767 7.54 -13.71 17.93
N VAL A 768 6.58 -14.32 18.63
CA VAL A 768 6.84 -15.48 19.50
C VAL A 768 7.28 -16.70 18.68
N VAL A 769 6.64 -16.95 17.53
CA VAL A 769 7.06 -17.98 16.56
C VAL A 769 8.45 -17.67 15.98
N SER A 770 8.78 -16.38 15.75
CA SER A 770 10.14 -15.98 15.35
C SER A 770 11.18 -16.12 16.47
N GLN A 771 10.80 -15.95 17.74
CA GLN A 771 11.67 -16.14 18.90
C GLN A 771 11.93 -17.62 19.19
N VAL A 772 10.93 -18.49 19.02
CA VAL A 772 11.12 -19.96 19.06
C VAL A 772 11.98 -20.44 17.89
N ARG A 773 11.88 -19.81 16.71
CA ARG A 773 12.77 -20.04 15.56
C ARG A 773 14.21 -19.55 15.79
N ALA A 774 14.37 -18.50 16.62
CA ALA A 774 15.66 -17.96 17.06
C ALA A 774 16.33 -18.81 18.16
N LEU A 775 15.58 -19.58 18.95
CA LEU A 775 16.11 -20.52 19.95
C LEU A 775 16.76 -21.78 19.33
N VAL A 776 16.53 -22.04 18.03
CA VAL A 776 17.07 -23.19 17.28
C VAL A 776 18.05 -22.73 16.15
N SER A 777 18.29 -21.42 16.01
CA SER A 777 19.19 -20.84 15.02
C SER A 777 20.31 -20.06 15.73
N PRO A 778 21.54 -20.00 15.20
CA PRO A 778 22.63 -19.23 15.82
C PRO A 778 22.27 -17.74 15.96
N PRO A 779 22.89 -17.02 16.92
CA PRO A 779 22.35 -15.75 17.44
C PRO A 779 22.27 -14.66 16.37
N PRO A 780 21.28 -13.75 16.44
CA PRO A 780 21.10 -12.70 15.45
C PRO A 780 22.08 -11.54 15.69
N GLU A 781 22.73 -11.09 14.60
CA GLU A 781 23.40 -9.79 14.52
C GLU A 781 22.38 -8.63 14.52
N PRO A 782 22.80 -7.42 14.93
CA PRO A 782 21.91 -6.28 15.23
C PRO A 782 21.13 -5.81 13.99
N PRO A 783 19.94 -5.20 14.18
CA PRO A 783 19.01 -4.89 13.09
C PRO A 783 19.57 -3.80 12.17
N ALA A 784 19.61 -4.08 10.87
CA ALA A 784 20.00 -3.13 9.84
C ALA A 784 18.92 -2.03 9.59
N PRO A 785 19.33 -0.83 9.14
CA PRO A 785 18.45 0.33 8.90
C PRO A 785 17.37 0.09 7.84
N ARG A 786 16.16 0.61 8.08
CA ARG A 786 15.06 0.70 7.09
C ARG A 786 15.32 1.83 6.09
N LEU A 787 14.96 1.62 4.83
CA LEU A 787 15.23 2.47 3.66
C LEU A 787 13.96 3.15 3.08
N PRO A 788 14.12 4.14 2.17
CA PRO A 788 13.10 5.09 1.75
C PRO A 788 11.98 4.48 0.89
N LYS A 789 10.85 5.20 0.86
CA LYS A 789 9.67 4.89 0.04
C LYS A 789 10.00 4.92 -1.47
N ALA A 790 9.33 4.04 -2.21
CA ALA A 790 9.44 3.86 -3.66
C ALA A 790 9.24 5.17 -4.47
N PRO A 791 9.86 5.28 -5.67
CA PRO A 791 9.73 6.45 -6.53
C PRO A 791 8.28 6.62 -7.03
N VAL A 792 7.80 7.87 -6.95
CA VAL A 792 6.51 8.32 -7.48
C VAL A 792 6.72 8.62 -8.98
N ALA A 793 5.87 8.06 -9.82
CA ALA A 793 5.89 8.29 -11.28
C ALA A 793 5.60 9.76 -11.64
N PRO A 794 6.19 10.29 -12.73
CA PRO A 794 6.05 11.70 -13.11
C PRO A 794 4.65 12.02 -13.64
N LYS A 795 4.10 13.19 -13.30
CA LYS A 795 2.83 13.70 -13.83
C LYS A 795 3.10 14.76 -14.90
N GLY A 796 2.66 14.49 -16.12
CA GLY A 796 2.31 15.50 -17.13
C GLY A 796 0.83 15.31 -17.48
N GLU A 797 0.15 16.40 -17.82
CA GLU A 797 -1.27 16.43 -18.19
C GLU A 797 -1.56 15.43 -19.34
N GLY A 798 -2.41 14.44 -19.07
CA GLY A 798 -3.05 13.59 -20.08
C GLY A 798 -2.20 12.60 -20.90
N ALA A 799 -0.88 12.51 -20.75
CA ALA A 799 -0.04 11.85 -21.77
C ALA A 799 0.41 10.39 -21.51
N ASN A 800 0.36 9.83 -20.29
CA ASN A 800 1.03 8.55 -20.00
C ASN A 800 0.14 7.37 -19.55
N ALA A 801 -1.19 7.48 -19.66
CA ALA A 801 -2.04 6.32 -19.39
C ALA A 801 -1.88 5.29 -20.53
N TYR A 802 -1.48 4.06 -20.22
CA TYR A 802 -1.40 3.02 -21.23
C TYR A 802 -2.82 2.72 -21.75
N ILE A 803 -3.05 2.96 -23.05
CA ILE A 803 -4.34 2.67 -23.69
C ILE A 803 -4.40 1.16 -23.96
N VAL A 804 -5.24 0.47 -23.20
CA VAL A 804 -5.49 -0.97 -23.34
C VAL A 804 -6.09 -1.25 -24.72
N ARG A 805 -5.38 -2.06 -25.51
CA ARG A 805 -5.73 -2.39 -26.89
C ARG A 805 -6.80 -3.49 -26.93
N GLN A 806 -8.07 -3.08 -26.92
CA GLN A 806 -9.17 -4.02 -27.13
C GLN A 806 -9.42 -4.28 -28.62
N LYS A 807 -9.35 -5.55 -29.05
CA LYS A 807 -9.87 -5.96 -30.36
C LYS A 807 -11.39 -5.79 -30.32
N LYS A 808 -11.95 -4.84 -31.10
CA LYS A 808 -13.40 -4.60 -31.23
C LYS A 808 -14.04 -5.48 -32.30
N PRO A 809 -14.72 -6.57 -31.92
CA PRO A 809 -15.95 -6.98 -32.60
C PRO A 809 -17.16 -6.88 -31.65
N ASP A 810 -18.37 -6.98 -32.22
CA ASP A 810 -19.69 -6.80 -31.59
C ASP A 810 -19.77 -7.36 -30.14
N LEU A 811 -20.16 -6.50 -29.19
CA LEU A 811 -19.86 -6.65 -27.75
C LEU A 811 -20.95 -7.35 -26.94
N ALA A 812 -22.13 -7.65 -27.51
CA ALA A 812 -23.31 -8.02 -26.75
C ALA A 812 -23.39 -9.50 -26.29
N GLU A 813 -22.74 -10.44 -26.96
CA GLU A 813 -22.97 -11.89 -26.76
C GLU A 813 -21.84 -12.65 -26.01
N ARG A 814 -20.83 -11.97 -25.46
CA ARG A 814 -19.66 -12.63 -24.83
C ARG A 814 -19.85 -12.89 -23.34
N PRO A 815 -19.31 -14.00 -22.78
CA PRO A 815 -19.25 -14.21 -21.34
C PRO A 815 -18.51 -13.05 -20.64
N ARG A 816 -19.04 -12.59 -19.50
CA ARG A 816 -18.52 -11.46 -18.74
C ARG A 816 -17.62 -11.96 -17.62
N VAL A 817 -16.42 -11.42 -17.57
CA VAL A 817 -15.42 -11.71 -16.53
C VAL A 817 -15.17 -10.42 -15.76
N LEU A 818 -15.33 -10.47 -14.45
CA LEU A 818 -15.01 -9.34 -13.59
C LEU A 818 -13.68 -9.59 -12.90
N HIS A 819 -12.68 -8.76 -13.19
CA HIS A 819 -11.43 -8.76 -12.44
C HIS A 819 -11.57 -7.96 -11.16
N VAL A 820 -11.22 -8.56 -10.03
CA VAL A 820 -11.25 -7.89 -8.72
C VAL A 820 -9.81 -7.78 -8.21
N ILE A 821 -9.31 -6.56 -8.12
CA ILE A 821 -7.92 -6.27 -7.75
C ILE A 821 -7.87 -4.96 -6.96
N ALA A 822 -7.51 -5.03 -5.67
CA ALA A 822 -7.52 -3.87 -4.78
C ALA A 822 -6.63 -2.73 -5.30
N ASN A 823 -5.47 -3.04 -5.87
CA ASN A 823 -4.52 -2.02 -6.32
C ASN A 823 -4.29 -2.06 -7.84
N PHE A 824 -5.17 -1.39 -8.61
CA PHE A 824 -5.06 -1.31 -10.08
C PHE A 824 -4.28 -0.07 -10.55
N MET A 825 -2.96 -0.11 -10.36
CA MET A 825 -2.00 0.94 -10.75
C MET A 825 -0.85 0.37 -11.58
N THR A 826 0.24 1.09 -11.82
CA THR A 826 1.42 0.55 -12.51
C THR A 826 2.07 -0.58 -11.69
N GLY A 827 2.08 -1.81 -12.21
CA GLY A 827 2.66 -2.97 -11.51
C GLY A 827 2.37 -4.31 -12.18
N GLY A 828 3.04 -5.38 -11.73
CA GLY A 828 2.99 -6.71 -12.36
C GLY A 828 1.60 -7.37 -12.38
N SER A 829 0.84 -7.29 -11.28
CA SER A 829 -0.53 -7.85 -11.25
C SER A 829 -1.53 -7.04 -12.07
N SER A 830 -1.38 -5.71 -12.14
CA SER A 830 -2.19 -4.89 -13.04
C SER A 830 -1.85 -5.16 -14.50
N LYS A 831 -0.56 -5.34 -14.81
CA LYS A 831 -0.11 -5.72 -16.15
C LYS A 831 -0.65 -7.08 -16.57
N LEU A 832 -0.67 -8.07 -15.66
CA LEU A 832 -1.32 -9.36 -15.89
C LEU A 832 -2.81 -9.19 -16.28
N VAL A 833 -3.56 -8.36 -15.56
CA VAL A 833 -4.97 -8.08 -15.89
C VAL A 833 -5.07 -7.46 -17.29
N VAL A 834 -4.26 -6.44 -17.59
CA VAL A 834 -4.23 -5.80 -18.90
C VAL A 834 -3.91 -6.79 -20.02
N ASP A 835 -2.94 -7.66 -19.81
CA ASP A 835 -2.53 -8.71 -20.75
C ASP A 835 -3.65 -9.72 -21.04
N LEU A 836 -4.44 -10.07 -20.04
CA LEU A 836 -5.64 -10.89 -20.23
C LEU A 836 -6.73 -10.14 -20.99
N ILE A 837 -6.88 -8.84 -20.75
CA ILE A 837 -7.87 -8.01 -21.46
C ILE A 837 -7.51 -7.85 -22.93
N GLU A 838 -6.25 -7.57 -23.26
CA GLU A 838 -5.78 -7.46 -24.64
C GLU A 838 -5.76 -8.82 -25.35
N GLY A 839 -5.24 -9.84 -24.67
CA GLY A 839 -5.09 -11.20 -25.21
C GLY A 839 -6.41 -11.92 -25.41
N LEU A 840 -7.38 -11.75 -24.49
CA LEU A 840 -8.64 -12.49 -24.47
C LEU A 840 -9.89 -11.62 -24.71
N GLY A 841 -9.75 -10.31 -24.92
CA GLY A 841 -10.88 -9.40 -25.16
C GLY A 841 -11.74 -9.72 -26.39
N HIS A 842 -11.18 -10.45 -27.36
CA HIS A 842 -11.93 -10.98 -28.51
C HIS A 842 -12.92 -12.10 -28.14
N ARG A 843 -12.76 -12.74 -26.97
CA ARG A 843 -13.59 -13.86 -26.48
C ARG A 843 -14.42 -13.52 -25.25
N TYR A 844 -13.91 -12.67 -24.37
CA TYR A 844 -14.57 -12.32 -23.11
C TYR A 844 -14.79 -10.82 -23.00
N ARG A 845 -15.92 -10.43 -22.42
CA ARG A 845 -16.16 -9.05 -21.98
C ARG A 845 -15.56 -8.89 -20.58
N GLN A 846 -14.54 -8.07 -20.44
CA GLN A 846 -13.75 -7.99 -19.21
C GLN A 846 -13.87 -6.58 -18.60
N THR A 847 -14.24 -6.53 -17.32
CA THR A 847 -14.36 -5.30 -16.51
C THR A 847 -13.44 -5.41 -15.30
N VAL A 848 -12.93 -4.28 -14.80
CA VAL A 848 -12.06 -4.23 -13.61
C VAL A 848 -12.79 -3.52 -12.47
N LEU A 849 -12.78 -4.14 -11.29
CA LEU A 849 -13.19 -3.56 -10.02
C LEU A 849 -11.97 -3.44 -9.09
N THR A 850 -11.73 -2.23 -8.60
CA THR A 850 -10.58 -1.91 -7.74
C THR A 850 -10.98 -1.16 -6.47
N SER A 851 -10.09 -1.08 -5.48
CA SER A 851 -10.33 -0.20 -4.32
C SER A 851 -9.92 1.24 -4.63
N PHE A 852 -9.03 1.46 -5.60
CA PHE A 852 -8.56 2.80 -5.89
C PHE A 852 -8.20 2.97 -7.37
N ILE A 853 -8.73 4.02 -8.00
CA ILE A 853 -8.31 4.44 -9.34
C ILE A 853 -7.30 5.58 -9.18
N PRO A 854 -6.03 5.40 -9.59
CA PRO A 854 -5.04 6.46 -9.49
C PRO A 854 -5.40 7.67 -10.37
N THR A 855 -4.96 8.86 -9.95
CA THR A 855 -5.11 10.10 -10.73
C THR A 855 -3.72 10.70 -11.01
N PRO A 856 -3.24 10.73 -12.28
CA PRO A 856 -3.92 10.26 -13.49
C PRO A 856 -4.06 8.73 -13.52
N GLN A 857 -5.02 8.22 -14.31
CA GLN A 857 -5.22 6.78 -14.48
C GLN A 857 -3.98 6.12 -15.08
N ALA A 858 -3.57 4.97 -14.54
CA ALA A 858 -2.46 4.21 -15.09
C ALA A 858 -2.81 3.54 -16.43
N TYR A 859 -4.09 3.15 -16.60
CA TYR A 859 -4.62 2.45 -17.76
C TYR A 859 -5.94 3.09 -18.20
N THR A 860 -6.13 3.24 -19.51
CA THR A 860 -7.38 3.72 -20.13
C THR A 860 -7.84 2.76 -21.24
N GLY A 861 -9.05 2.91 -21.78
CA GLY A 861 -9.56 2.02 -22.84
C GLY A 861 -10.15 0.69 -22.34
N VAL A 862 -10.34 0.55 -21.03
CA VAL A 862 -10.98 -0.56 -20.34
C VAL A 862 -11.99 -0.01 -19.33
N ASP A 863 -13.05 -0.76 -19.05
CA ASP A 863 -14.07 -0.44 -18.07
C ASP A 863 -13.55 -0.69 -16.64
N ILE A 864 -13.28 0.38 -15.89
CA ILE A 864 -12.69 0.34 -14.53
C ILE A 864 -13.63 1.02 -13.54
N HIS A 865 -13.98 0.31 -12.47
CA HIS A 865 -14.84 0.77 -11.39
C HIS A 865 -14.10 0.73 -10.06
N ALA A 866 -14.45 1.63 -9.13
CA ALA A 866 -13.86 1.67 -7.81
C ALA A 866 -14.90 1.50 -6.70
N ILE A 867 -14.57 0.70 -5.68
CA ILE A 867 -15.24 0.68 -4.38
C ILE A 867 -14.17 1.02 -3.33
N SER A 868 -14.04 2.32 -3.01
CA SER A 868 -12.85 2.86 -2.32
C SER A 868 -12.79 2.74 -0.81
N GLN A 869 -13.90 2.41 -0.18
CA GLN A 869 -13.91 2.05 1.22
C GLN A 869 -14.42 0.62 1.38
N PRO A 870 -14.04 -0.08 2.47
CA PRO A 870 -14.81 -1.22 2.90
C PRO A 870 -16.19 -0.75 3.39
N GLY A 871 -17.07 -0.29 2.49
CA GLY A 871 -18.50 -0.09 2.74
C GLY A 871 -19.19 -1.43 3.03
N GLU A 872 -20.43 -1.41 3.51
CA GLU A 872 -21.20 -2.64 3.79
C GLU A 872 -21.23 -3.56 2.55
N ALA A 873 -21.32 -4.89 2.77
CA ALA A 873 -21.30 -5.90 1.70
C ALA A 873 -22.29 -5.61 0.55
N ASP A 874 -23.32 -4.81 0.84
CA ASP A 874 -24.34 -4.30 -0.06
C ASP A 874 -23.81 -3.60 -1.32
N GLN A 875 -22.66 -2.92 -1.27
CA GLN A 875 -22.09 -2.27 -2.46
C GLN A 875 -21.53 -3.29 -3.47
N PHE A 876 -20.82 -4.31 -3.00
CA PHE A 876 -20.36 -5.40 -3.85
C PHE A 876 -21.54 -6.22 -4.39
N LEU A 877 -22.54 -6.50 -3.55
CA LEU A 877 -23.77 -7.17 -3.98
C LEU A 877 -24.50 -6.39 -5.07
N ALA A 878 -24.68 -5.07 -4.89
CA ALA A 878 -25.32 -4.21 -5.89
C ALA A 878 -24.50 -4.17 -7.19
N PHE A 879 -23.18 -4.02 -7.09
CA PHE A 879 -22.29 -3.98 -8.23
C PHE A 879 -22.31 -5.30 -9.02
N PHE A 880 -22.19 -6.45 -8.35
CA PHE A 880 -22.22 -7.76 -8.99
C PHE A 880 -23.59 -8.07 -9.61
N ARG A 881 -24.70 -7.63 -9.00
CA ARG A 881 -26.04 -7.73 -9.61
C ARG A 881 -26.18 -6.89 -10.87
N ALA A 882 -25.61 -5.68 -10.88
CA ALA A 882 -25.68 -4.79 -12.04
C ALA A 882 -24.83 -5.28 -13.22
N HIS A 883 -23.65 -5.84 -12.94
CA HIS A 883 -22.70 -6.28 -13.98
C HIS A 883 -22.92 -7.73 -14.41
N GLN A 884 -23.58 -8.55 -13.57
CA GLN A 884 -23.89 -9.96 -13.79
C GLN A 884 -22.72 -10.78 -14.37
N PRO A 885 -21.54 -10.82 -13.71
CA PRO A 885 -20.42 -11.60 -14.23
C PRO A 885 -20.72 -13.10 -14.18
N GLU A 886 -20.35 -13.83 -15.23
CA GLU A 886 -20.43 -15.28 -15.29
C GLU A 886 -19.43 -15.94 -14.32
N PHE A 887 -18.27 -15.30 -14.10
CA PHE A 887 -17.37 -15.59 -12.99
C PHE A 887 -16.51 -14.37 -12.63
N ILE A 888 -15.93 -14.40 -11.43
CA ILE A 888 -15.03 -13.35 -10.93
C ILE A 888 -13.60 -13.89 -10.91
N HIS A 889 -12.65 -13.08 -11.37
CA HIS A 889 -11.21 -13.38 -11.30
C HIS A 889 -10.53 -12.43 -10.30
N VAL A 890 -10.27 -12.92 -9.09
CA VAL A 890 -9.65 -12.15 -8.00
C VAL A 890 -8.13 -12.24 -8.08
N HIS A 891 -7.44 -11.10 -8.03
CA HIS A 891 -5.97 -11.03 -7.97
C HIS A 891 -5.53 -10.73 -6.53
N TYR A 892 -5.29 -11.75 -5.72
CA TYR A 892 -5.18 -11.65 -4.27
C TYR A 892 -3.76 -11.29 -3.77
N TRP A 893 -3.68 -10.40 -2.77
CA TRP A 893 -2.42 -9.85 -2.22
C TRP A 893 -2.24 -10.01 -0.69
N GLY A 894 -3.23 -10.54 0.04
CA GLY A 894 -3.05 -11.18 1.36
C GLY A 894 -2.63 -10.37 2.61
N ASP A 895 -2.23 -9.09 2.53
CA ASP A 895 -1.64 -8.41 3.71
C ASP A 895 -2.31 -7.08 4.15
N CYS A 896 -2.74 -6.23 3.22
CA CYS A 896 -3.30 -4.89 3.54
C CYS A 896 -4.76 -4.72 3.12
N ASP A 897 -5.20 -5.45 2.09
CA ASP A 897 -6.54 -5.32 1.50
C ASP A 897 -7.46 -6.53 1.79
N GLU A 898 -7.03 -7.47 2.65
CA GLU A 898 -7.82 -8.67 2.98
C GLU A 898 -9.27 -8.32 3.43
N PRO A 899 -9.54 -7.28 4.25
CA PRO A 899 -10.91 -6.89 4.58
C PRO A 899 -11.76 -6.46 3.38
N TRP A 900 -11.14 -5.87 2.35
CA TRP A 900 -11.82 -5.46 1.12
C TRP A 900 -12.14 -6.68 0.25
N TYR A 901 -11.17 -7.58 0.07
CA TYR A 901 -11.39 -8.85 -0.63
C TYR A 901 -12.43 -9.72 0.05
N ALA A 902 -12.46 -9.77 1.40
CA ALA A 902 -13.41 -10.59 2.14
C ALA A 902 -14.85 -10.22 1.78
N LYS A 903 -15.16 -8.92 1.68
CA LYS A 903 -16.48 -8.44 1.27
C LYS A 903 -16.84 -8.82 -0.17
N ALA A 904 -15.87 -8.77 -1.09
CA ALA A 904 -16.05 -9.25 -2.45
C ALA A 904 -16.33 -10.77 -2.49
N PHE A 905 -15.59 -11.56 -1.72
CA PHE A 905 -15.82 -13.01 -1.62
C PHE A 905 -17.17 -13.34 -1.00
N ASP A 906 -17.58 -12.63 0.06
CA ASP A 906 -18.88 -12.80 0.71
C ASP A 906 -20.04 -12.46 -0.25
N ALA A 907 -19.92 -11.36 -0.99
CA ALA A 907 -20.91 -10.99 -2.00
C ALA A 907 -20.98 -12.01 -3.16
N ALA A 908 -19.83 -12.51 -3.61
CA ALA A 908 -19.78 -13.57 -4.64
C ALA A 908 -20.45 -14.86 -4.13
N THR A 909 -20.17 -15.27 -2.89
CA THR A 909 -20.80 -16.42 -2.25
C THR A 909 -22.31 -16.21 -2.09
N GLY A 910 -22.75 -15.04 -1.65
CA GLY A 910 -24.18 -14.72 -1.49
C GLY A 910 -24.96 -14.72 -2.80
N LEU A 911 -24.30 -14.47 -3.93
CA LEU A 911 -24.89 -14.52 -5.27
C LEU A 911 -24.61 -15.84 -6.03
N GLY A 912 -23.84 -16.76 -5.44
CA GLY A 912 -23.46 -18.02 -6.09
C GLY A 912 -22.56 -17.84 -7.32
N ILE A 913 -21.80 -16.74 -7.41
CA ILE A 913 -20.91 -16.47 -8.55
C ILE A 913 -19.58 -17.21 -8.33
N PRO A 914 -19.13 -18.04 -9.28
CA PRO A 914 -17.87 -18.75 -9.16
C PRO A 914 -16.67 -17.80 -9.21
N VAL A 915 -15.64 -18.09 -8.41
CA VAL A 915 -14.44 -17.28 -8.28
C VAL A 915 -13.19 -18.09 -8.65
N VAL A 916 -12.37 -17.51 -9.54
CA VAL A 916 -10.97 -17.89 -9.76
C VAL A 916 -10.10 -16.95 -8.93
N GLN A 917 -9.23 -17.49 -8.08
CA GLN A 917 -8.33 -16.70 -7.24
C GLN A 917 -6.88 -16.86 -7.70
N ASN A 918 -6.22 -15.75 -8.03
CA ASN A 918 -4.81 -15.68 -8.37
C ASN A 918 -3.97 -15.35 -7.13
N ILE A 919 -2.92 -16.15 -6.87
CA ILE A 919 -1.95 -15.98 -5.79
C ILE A 919 -0.62 -15.55 -6.41
N ASN A 920 -0.42 -14.23 -6.51
CA ASN A 920 0.71 -13.62 -7.20
C ASN A 920 1.93 -13.37 -6.28
N THR A 921 1.72 -13.45 -4.97
CA THR A 921 2.72 -13.24 -3.92
C THR A 921 2.73 -14.46 -2.99
N PRO A 922 3.81 -14.68 -2.21
CA PRO A 922 3.93 -15.83 -1.31
C PRO A 922 3.05 -15.65 -0.06
N VAL A 923 1.73 -15.70 -0.25
CA VAL A 923 0.69 -15.58 0.77
C VAL A 923 -0.24 -16.79 0.71
N ALA A 924 -0.85 -17.14 1.84
CA ALA A 924 -1.87 -18.18 1.85
C ALA A 924 -3.11 -17.73 1.06
N PRO A 925 -3.76 -18.63 0.29
CA PRO A 925 -4.99 -18.29 -0.41
C PRO A 925 -6.11 -17.93 0.57
N PHE A 926 -7.07 -17.15 0.08
CA PHE A 926 -8.29 -16.89 0.82
C PHE A 926 -9.16 -18.15 0.81
N VAL A 927 -9.96 -18.35 1.84
CA VAL A 927 -10.85 -19.52 1.91
C VAL A 927 -12.28 -19.04 1.84
N SER A 928 -12.95 -19.37 0.73
CA SER A 928 -14.34 -19.04 0.50
C SER A 928 -15.02 -20.15 -0.33
N PRO A 929 -16.29 -20.48 -0.05
CA PRO A 929 -17.05 -21.44 -0.85
C PRO A 929 -17.23 -21.03 -2.32
N SER A 930 -17.12 -19.73 -2.64
CA SER A 930 -17.21 -19.26 -4.03
C SER A 930 -15.95 -19.54 -4.85
N ILE A 931 -14.81 -19.81 -4.19
CA ILE A 931 -13.56 -20.12 -4.88
C ILE A 931 -13.62 -21.52 -5.46
N ILE A 932 -13.66 -21.60 -6.78
CA ILE A 932 -13.67 -22.87 -7.51
C ILE A 932 -12.29 -23.28 -7.97
N HIS A 933 -11.36 -22.33 -8.18
CA HIS A 933 -9.97 -22.58 -8.60
C HIS A 933 -8.99 -21.58 -7.96
N ASN A 934 -7.84 -22.07 -7.51
CA ASN A 934 -6.69 -21.26 -7.15
C ASN A 934 -5.61 -21.35 -8.23
N VAL A 935 -5.08 -20.21 -8.63
CA VAL A 935 -4.00 -20.08 -9.62
C VAL A 935 -2.75 -19.55 -8.93
N TYR A 936 -1.66 -20.29 -9.01
CA TYR A 936 -0.38 -19.92 -8.42
C TYR A 936 0.61 -19.52 -9.51
N VAL A 937 1.43 -18.49 -9.24
CA VAL A 937 2.44 -17.99 -10.19
C VAL A 937 3.63 -18.93 -10.41
N SER A 938 3.80 -19.93 -9.55
CA SER A 938 4.85 -20.94 -9.66
C SER A 938 4.50 -22.19 -8.85
N LYS A 939 5.16 -23.32 -9.16
CA LYS A 939 5.03 -24.57 -8.38
C LYS A 939 5.59 -24.38 -6.98
N TYR A 940 6.60 -23.53 -6.81
CA TYR A 940 7.09 -23.09 -5.52
C TYR A 940 5.95 -22.50 -4.68
N VAL A 941 5.24 -21.49 -5.19
CA VAL A 941 4.16 -20.86 -4.42
C VAL A 941 3.01 -21.84 -4.16
N GLU A 942 2.65 -22.68 -5.14
CA GLU A 942 1.64 -23.74 -4.93
C GLU A 942 2.05 -24.72 -3.83
N ARG A 943 3.30 -25.20 -3.83
CA ARG A 943 3.79 -26.16 -2.84
C ARG A 943 3.83 -25.57 -1.43
N GLU A 944 4.22 -24.30 -1.32
CA GLU A 944 4.34 -23.62 -0.03
C GLU A 944 2.99 -23.19 0.56
N PHE A 945 2.04 -22.76 -0.29
CA PHE A 945 0.80 -22.11 0.16
C PHE A 945 -0.49 -22.82 -0.24
N GLY A 946 -0.44 -23.78 -1.16
CA GLY A 946 -1.63 -24.43 -1.70
C GLY A 946 -2.30 -25.43 -0.76
N ASP A 947 -3.63 -25.55 -0.87
CA ASP A 947 -4.40 -26.65 -0.26
C ASP A 947 -4.49 -27.80 -1.28
N PRO A 948 -3.92 -28.99 -1.02
CA PRO A 948 -3.98 -30.14 -1.93
C PRO A 948 -5.39 -30.64 -2.25
N ARG A 949 -6.39 -30.22 -1.47
CA ARG A 949 -7.81 -30.60 -1.65
C ARG A 949 -8.57 -29.60 -2.52
N ALA A 950 -8.02 -28.40 -2.73
CA ALA A 950 -8.59 -27.41 -3.62
C ALA A 950 -8.17 -27.68 -5.07
N LYS A 951 -8.95 -27.20 -6.05
CA LYS A 951 -8.53 -27.22 -7.45
C LYS A 951 -7.47 -26.14 -7.65
N ASN A 952 -6.22 -26.56 -7.77
CA ASN A 952 -5.07 -25.69 -7.96
C ASN A 952 -4.56 -25.78 -9.40
N ARG A 953 -4.05 -24.68 -9.92
CA ARG A 953 -3.36 -24.60 -11.21
C ARG A 953 -2.14 -23.70 -11.07
N VAL A 954 -1.03 -24.11 -11.66
CA VAL A 954 0.12 -23.21 -11.84
C VAL A 954 0.01 -22.56 -13.21
N ILE A 955 -0.03 -21.23 -13.25
CA ILE A 955 0.09 -20.45 -14.49
C ILE A 955 1.22 -19.46 -14.29
N TYR A 956 2.28 -19.64 -15.05
CA TYR A 956 3.44 -18.76 -15.00
C TYR A 956 3.11 -17.36 -15.54
N PRO A 957 3.63 -16.29 -14.91
CA PRO A 957 3.57 -14.96 -15.49
C PRO A 957 4.23 -14.93 -16.87
N GLY A 958 3.49 -14.40 -17.85
CA GLY A 958 3.95 -14.20 -19.21
C GLY A 958 4.66 -12.85 -19.36
N SER A 959 5.66 -12.82 -20.23
CA SER A 959 6.40 -11.61 -20.57
C SER A 959 6.30 -11.33 -22.06
N ASP A 960 6.12 -10.05 -22.41
CA ASP A 960 6.23 -9.61 -23.80
C ASP A 960 7.71 -9.59 -24.19
N PHE A 961 8.07 -10.49 -25.10
CA PHE A 961 9.44 -10.65 -25.58
C PHE A 961 9.76 -9.79 -26.80
N SER A 962 8.83 -9.00 -27.32
CA SER A 962 9.05 -8.15 -28.50
C SER A 962 10.27 -7.24 -28.35
N HIS A 963 10.47 -6.67 -27.16
CA HIS A 963 11.62 -5.83 -26.82
C HIS A 963 12.87 -6.61 -26.37
N PHE A 964 12.72 -7.89 -26.04
CA PHE A 964 13.80 -8.77 -25.53
C PHE A 964 14.08 -9.90 -26.50
N SER A 965 14.23 -9.57 -27.78
CA SER A 965 14.58 -10.51 -28.84
C SER A 965 15.82 -10.04 -29.60
N LEU A 966 16.61 -10.99 -30.09
CA LEU A 966 17.74 -10.71 -30.98
C LEU A 966 17.24 -10.38 -32.38
N LYS A 967 17.77 -9.32 -33.00
CA LYS A 967 17.49 -9.02 -34.41
C LYS A 967 18.26 -9.96 -35.32
N GLU A 968 17.75 -10.17 -36.53
CA GLU A 968 18.39 -11.01 -37.53
C GLU A 968 19.82 -10.52 -37.84
N GLY A 969 20.82 -11.39 -37.64
CA GLY A 969 22.25 -11.06 -37.82
C GLY A 969 22.96 -10.47 -36.59
N GLU A 970 22.27 -10.17 -35.49
CA GLU A 970 22.91 -9.76 -34.23
C GLU A 970 23.57 -10.96 -33.53
N LYS A 971 24.77 -10.73 -32.95
CA LYS A 971 25.44 -11.76 -32.14
C LYS A 971 24.81 -11.80 -30.74
N ALA A 972 24.49 -13.01 -30.30
CA ALA A 972 23.70 -13.29 -29.10
C ALA A 972 24.40 -13.01 -27.75
N VAL A 973 25.73 -12.85 -27.70
CA VAL A 973 26.45 -12.96 -26.41
C VAL A 973 27.58 -11.93 -26.30
N GLY A 974 27.50 -11.10 -25.26
CA GLY A 974 28.59 -10.24 -24.81
C GLY A 974 29.62 -11.01 -23.98
N LYS A 975 30.39 -10.32 -23.13
CA LYS A 975 31.50 -10.92 -22.37
C LYS A 975 31.34 -10.82 -20.85
N LYS A 976 30.27 -10.17 -20.37
CA LYS A 976 30.13 -9.81 -18.96
C LYS A 976 29.31 -10.84 -18.18
N VAL A 977 29.65 -11.10 -16.92
CA VAL A 977 28.76 -11.80 -15.99
C VAL A 977 27.87 -10.75 -15.33
N GLY A 978 26.55 -10.88 -15.38
CA GLY A 978 25.71 -9.78 -14.89
C GLY A 978 24.41 -10.18 -14.22
N MET A 979 23.82 -9.20 -13.56
CA MET A 979 22.48 -9.30 -12.97
C MET A 979 21.69 -8.03 -13.21
N VAL A 980 20.36 -8.16 -13.22
CA VAL A 980 19.40 -7.05 -13.36
C VAL A 980 18.37 -7.17 -12.24
N TYR A 981 18.47 -6.32 -11.23
CA TYR A 981 17.55 -6.30 -10.09
C TYR A 981 17.45 -4.90 -9.51
N ARG A 982 16.35 -4.60 -8.80
CA ARG A 982 16.41 -3.52 -7.81
C ARG A 982 17.36 -3.98 -6.71
N LEU A 983 18.34 -3.14 -6.37
CA LEU A 983 19.36 -3.47 -5.37
C LEU A 983 18.81 -3.21 -3.97
N GLU A 984 17.73 -3.92 -3.63
CA GLU A 984 16.99 -3.80 -2.39
C GLU A 984 16.91 -5.14 -1.64
N ARG A 985 16.62 -5.07 -0.34
CA ARG A 985 16.54 -6.24 0.55
C ARG A 985 15.24 -7.06 0.44
N ASP A 986 14.44 -6.83 -0.61
CA ASP A 986 13.22 -7.59 -0.87
C ASP A 986 13.52 -8.97 -1.48
N LYS A 987 14.53 -9.03 -2.35
CA LYS A 987 15.01 -10.26 -3.04
C LYS A 987 16.49 -10.53 -2.85
N LEU A 988 17.28 -9.48 -2.64
CA LEU A 988 18.73 -9.55 -2.46
C LEU A 988 19.11 -9.33 -0.99
N ASN A 989 20.38 -9.56 -0.69
CA ASN A 989 21.03 -9.11 0.55
C ASN A 989 22.48 -8.73 0.24
N GLU A 990 23.22 -8.30 1.25
CA GLU A 990 24.62 -7.90 1.17
C GLU A 990 25.52 -8.99 0.56
N SER A 991 25.19 -10.27 0.79
CA SER A 991 25.95 -11.41 0.25
C SER A 991 25.65 -11.71 -1.22
N ALA A 992 24.65 -11.09 -1.85
CA ALA A 992 24.31 -11.35 -3.24
C ALA A 992 25.40 -10.91 -4.24
N ILE A 993 26.31 -10.01 -3.84
CA ILE A 993 27.47 -9.60 -4.65
C ILE A 993 28.64 -10.60 -4.59
N VAL A 994 28.67 -11.46 -3.56
CA VAL A 994 29.80 -12.36 -3.29
C VAL A 994 30.11 -13.33 -4.44
N PRO A 995 29.12 -13.98 -5.10
CA PRO A 995 29.39 -14.85 -6.25
C PRO A 995 30.17 -14.13 -7.37
N PHE A 996 29.86 -12.86 -7.63
CA PHE A 996 30.57 -12.07 -8.64
C PHE A 996 31.99 -11.74 -8.22
N ILE A 997 32.20 -11.39 -6.94
CA ILE A 997 33.53 -11.15 -6.39
C ILE A 997 34.39 -12.41 -6.55
N ARG A 998 33.82 -13.58 -6.25
CA ARG A 998 34.52 -14.87 -6.42
C ARG A 998 34.88 -15.14 -7.88
N VAL A 999 33.97 -14.92 -8.81
CA VAL A 999 34.26 -15.05 -10.25
C VAL A 999 35.41 -14.13 -10.67
N ALA A 1000 35.40 -12.86 -10.25
CA ALA A 1000 36.46 -11.90 -10.56
C ALA A 1000 37.82 -12.26 -9.93
N GLN A 1001 37.81 -12.92 -8.76
CA GLN A 1001 39.01 -13.46 -8.12
C GLN A 1001 39.56 -14.71 -8.82
N MET A 1002 38.68 -15.60 -9.28
CA MET A 1002 39.04 -16.83 -9.98
C MET A 1002 39.54 -16.57 -11.40
N ASN A 1003 38.96 -15.56 -12.07
CA ASN A 1003 39.25 -15.24 -13.46
C ASN A 1003 39.51 -13.73 -13.63
N PRO A 1004 40.79 -13.30 -13.62
CA PRO A 1004 41.16 -11.88 -13.75
C PRO A 1004 40.77 -11.22 -15.08
N LYS A 1005 40.28 -11.99 -16.06
CA LYS A 1005 39.79 -11.47 -17.35
C LYS A 1005 38.26 -11.35 -17.38
N ALA A 1006 37.57 -11.78 -16.33
CA ALA A 1006 36.13 -11.63 -16.26
C ALA A 1006 35.77 -10.13 -16.15
N SER A 1007 34.61 -9.78 -16.69
CA SER A 1007 34.02 -8.46 -16.50
C SER A 1007 32.64 -8.66 -15.90
N VAL A 1008 32.27 -7.86 -14.91
CA VAL A 1008 31.02 -7.98 -14.17
C VAL A 1008 30.15 -6.76 -14.44
N LEU A 1009 28.87 -6.99 -14.72
CA LEU A 1009 27.88 -5.95 -14.96
C LEU A 1009 26.75 -6.03 -13.92
N ILE A 1010 26.68 -5.05 -13.03
CA ILE A 1010 25.63 -4.94 -12.03
C ILE A 1010 24.62 -3.88 -12.49
N VAL A 1011 23.42 -4.34 -12.85
CA VAL A 1011 22.34 -3.49 -13.34
C VAL A 1011 21.28 -3.27 -12.28
N GLY A 1012 21.07 -2.01 -11.91
CA GLY A 1012 20.10 -1.59 -10.91
C GLY A 1012 20.64 -0.61 -9.88
N GLY A 1013 19.75 0.23 -9.35
CA GLY A 1013 19.99 1.07 -8.19
C GLY A 1013 19.24 0.56 -6.96
N GLY A 1014 19.59 1.10 -5.80
CA GLY A 1014 18.94 0.79 -4.53
C GLY A 1014 19.91 0.82 -3.36
N SER A 1015 19.39 0.53 -2.18
CA SER A 1015 20.13 0.55 -0.92
C SER A 1015 21.40 -0.31 -0.85
N LEU A 1016 21.46 -1.40 -1.62
CA LEU A 1016 22.60 -2.32 -1.64
C LEU A 1016 23.70 -1.88 -2.61
N LEU A 1017 23.50 -0.83 -3.42
CA LEU A 1017 24.48 -0.38 -4.41
C LEU A 1017 25.81 0.01 -3.77
N GLU A 1018 25.78 0.89 -2.78
CA GLU A 1018 27.00 1.35 -2.10
C GLU A 1018 27.65 0.25 -1.24
N PRO A 1019 26.89 -0.56 -0.47
CA PRO A 1019 27.44 -1.76 0.17
C PRO A 1019 28.12 -2.74 -0.82
N PHE A 1020 27.56 -2.95 -2.01
CA PHE A 1020 28.17 -3.80 -3.03
C PHE A 1020 29.47 -3.20 -3.57
N LYS A 1021 29.49 -1.91 -3.91
CA LYS A 1021 30.72 -1.21 -4.33
C LYS A 1021 31.82 -1.30 -3.26
N ALA A 1022 31.47 -1.07 -2.00
CA ALA A 1022 32.40 -1.17 -0.88
C ALA A 1022 32.96 -2.59 -0.73
N SER A 1023 32.12 -3.62 -0.90
CA SER A 1023 32.53 -5.03 -0.79
C SER A 1023 33.45 -5.45 -1.94
N VAL A 1024 33.17 -4.97 -3.15
CA VAL A 1024 33.99 -5.16 -4.35
C VAL A 1024 35.35 -4.47 -4.21
N ALA A 1025 35.37 -3.22 -3.73
CA ALA A 1025 36.60 -2.48 -3.49
C ALA A 1025 37.46 -3.13 -2.39
N ALA A 1026 36.84 -3.58 -1.29
CA ALA A 1026 37.52 -4.29 -0.21
C ALA A 1026 38.13 -5.62 -0.69
N ALA A 1027 37.55 -6.25 -1.71
CA ALA A 1027 38.07 -7.47 -2.33
C ALA A 1027 39.15 -7.21 -3.39
N GLY A 1028 39.44 -5.95 -3.75
CA GLY A 1028 40.48 -5.56 -4.70
C GLY A 1028 40.18 -5.94 -6.16
N VAL A 1029 38.90 -6.03 -6.54
CA VAL A 1029 38.46 -6.44 -7.89
C VAL A 1029 37.61 -5.38 -8.59
N ASP A 1030 37.60 -4.15 -8.09
CA ASP A 1030 36.79 -3.02 -8.58
C ASP A 1030 36.98 -2.73 -10.08
N ALA A 1031 38.20 -2.84 -10.60
CA ALA A 1031 38.49 -2.62 -12.02
C ALA A 1031 37.76 -3.59 -12.98
N GLN A 1032 37.22 -4.71 -12.47
CA GLN A 1032 36.46 -5.69 -13.24
C GLN A 1032 34.94 -5.44 -13.20
N PHE A 1033 34.45 -4.51 -12.37
CA PHE A 1033 33.03 -4.29 -12.14
C PHE A 1033 32.52 -2.99 -12.77
N GLU A 1034 31.35 -3.09 -13.41
CA GLU A 1034 30.57 -1.97 -13.90
C GLU A 1034 29.24 -1.92 -13.14
N PHE A 1035 28.96 -0.79 -12.50
CA PHE A 1035 27.70 -0.52 -11.80
C PHE A 1035 26.94 0.57 -12.56
N THR A 1036 25.75 0.24 -13.07
CA THR A 1036 24.98 1.17 -13.91
C THR A 1036 24.03 2.07 -13.12
N GLY A 1037 23.65 1.67 -11.90
CA GLY A 1037 22.55 2.34 -11.18
C GLY A 1037 21.19 2.03 -11.82
N TYR A 1038 20.21 2.93 -11.66
CA TYR A 1038 18.91 2.77 -12.33
C TYR A 1038 19.04 3.04 -13.83
N VAL A 1039 18.47 2.16 -14.64
CA VAL A 1039 18.48 2.26 -16.11
C VAL A 1039 17.06 2.25 -16.68
N PRO A 1040 16.76 3.03 -17.73
CA PRO A 1040 15.47 2.98 -18.41
C PRO A 1040 15.15 1.58 -18.97
N TYR A 1041 13.87 1.19 -18.94
CA TYR A 1041 13.43 -0.14 -19.40
C TYR A 1041 13.82 -0.43 -20.87
N GLY A 1042 13.78 0.59 -21.73
CA GLY A 1042 14.15 0.47 -23.14
C GLY A 1042 15.64 0.20 -23.39
N GLU A 1043 16.51 0.45 -22.42
CA GLU A 1043 17.95 0.19 -22.52
C GLU A 1043 18.34 -1.20 -22.00
N LEU A 1044 17.47 -1.85 -21.21
CA LEU A 1044 17.72 -3.19 -20.67
C LEU A 1044 18.10 -4.23 -21.73
N PRO A 1045 17.48 -4.31 -22.92
CA PRO A 1045 17.87 -5.28 -23.93
C PRO A 1045 19.34 -5.16 -24.35
N GLY A 1046 19.89 -3.93 -24.40
CA GLY A 1046 21.30 -3.70 -24.68
C GLY A 1046 22.21 -4.25 -23.59
N LEU A 1047 21.83 -4.08 -22.33
CA LEU A 1047 22.59 -4.57 -21.17
C LEU A 1047 22.54 -6.09 -21.05
N TYR A 1048 21.40 -6.73 -21.32
CA TYR A 1048 21.33 -8.19 -21.39
C TYR A 1048 22.23 -8.73 -22.50
N ARG A 1049 22.28 -8.06 -23.66
CA ARG A 1049 23.14 -8.46 -24.78
C ARG A 1049 24.63 -8.43 -24.42
N ASP A 1050 25.05 -7.53 -23.54
CA ASP A 1050 26.43 -7.46 -23.07
C ASP A 1050 26.82 -8.61 -22.12
N MET A 1051 25.85 -9.39 -21.65
CA MET A 1051 26.07 -10.49 -20.74
C MET A 1051 26.41 -11.81 -21.48
N ALA A 1052 27.42 -12.51 -20.96
CA ALA A 1052 27.73 -13.88 -21.27
C ALA A 1052 26.91 -14.86 -20.41
N VAL A 1053 26.66 -14.50 -19.16
CA VAL A 1053 25.87 -15.28 -18.19
C VAL A 1053 25.08 -14.31 -17.33
N PHE A 1054 23.78 -14.55 -17.20
CA PHE A 1054 22.93 -13.85 -16.24
C PHE A 1054 22.89 -14.65 -14.93
N VAL A 1055 23.09 -13.97 -13.81
CA VAL A 1055 23.12 -14.58 -12.48
C VAL A 1055 21.92 -14.10 -11.68
N ALA A 1056 21.18 -15.03 -11.07
CA ALA A 1056 20.08 -14.80 -10.14
C ALA A 1056 20.52 -15.10 -8.69
N PRO A 1057 21.24 -14.19 -8.01
CA PRO A 1057 21.77 -14.37 -6.65
C PRO A 1057 20.72 -14.02 -5.58
N VAL A 1058 19.48 -14.47 -5.77
CA VAL A 1058 18.33 -14.08 -4.94
C VAL A 1058 18.13 -15.01 -3.74
N TRP A 1059 17.54 -14.47 -2.68
CA TRP A 1059 17.28 -15.17 -1.41
C TRP A 1059 15.80 -15.49 -1.19
N LYS A 1060 14.93 -14.83 -1.97
CA LYS A 1060 13.50 -15.12 -2.09
C LYS A 1060 13.05 -14.71 -3.48
N GLU A 1061 12.28 -15.56 -4.16
CA GLU A 1061 11.72 -15.22 -5.47
C GLU A 1061 10.42 -16.01 -5.73
N SER A 1062 9.31 -15.31 -5.95
CA SER A 1062 8.02 -15.96 -6.25
C SER A 1062 7.91 -16.42 -7.70
N PHE A 1063 8.59 -15.73 -8.63
CA PHE A 1063 8.76 -16.16 -10.02
C PHE A 1063 10.16 -15.74 -10.53
N GLY A 1064 10.37 -14.45 -10.79
CA GLY A 1064 11.65 -13.91 -11.23
C GLY A 1064 11.66 -13.50 -12.71
N GLN A 1065 10.84 -12.51 -13.07
CA GLN A 1065 10.59 -12.09 -14.46
C GLN A 1065 11.84 -11.66 -15.25
N VAL A 1066 12.88 -11.19 -14.57
CA VAL A 1066 14.16 -10.80 -15.19
C VAL A 1066 14.93 -11.98 -15.79
N SER A 1067 14.68 -13.21 -15.30
CA SER A 1067 15.32 -14.42 -15.81
C SER A 1067 14.78 -14.82 -17.19
N PRO A 1068 13.46 -14.91 -17.43
CA PRO A 1068 12.91 -15.11 -18.78
C PRO A 1068 13.38 -14.09 -19.83
N PHE A 1069 13.59 -12.82 -19.47
CA PHE A 1069 14.16 -11.83 -20.41
C PHE A 1069 15.57 -12.20 -20.84
N ALA A 1070 16.44 -12.58 -19.90
CA ALA A 1070 17.78 -13.08 -20.20
C ALA A 1070 17.73 -14.33 -21.09
N MET A 1071 16.88 -15.30 -20.71
CA MET A 1071 16.70 -16.54 -21.47
C MET A 1071 16.28 -16.28 -22.92
N ASN A 1072 15.33 -15.37 -23.15
CA ASN A 1072 14.86 -15.07 -24.49
C ASN A 1072 15.88 -14.30 -25.35
N MET A 1073 16.77 -13.54 -24.70
CA MET A 1073 17.93 -12.90 -25.30
C MET A 1073 19.11 -13.85 -25.55
N GLU A 1074 18.90 -15.17 -25.41
CA GLU A 1074 19.94 -16.20 -25.52
C GLU A 1074 21.10 -16.00 -24.53
N VAL A 1075 20.79 -15.46 -23.34
CA VAL A 1075 21.73 -15.39 -22.22
C VAL A 1075 21.39 -16.53 -21.25
N PRO A 1076 22.34 -17.45 -20.99
CA PRO A 1076 22.12 -18.51 -20.02
C PRO A 1076 21.97 -17.93 -18.62
N VAL A 1077 21.06 -18.51 -17.84
CA VAL A 1077 20.70 -18.07 -16.50
C VAL A 1077 21.17 -19.10 -15.49
N VAL A 1078 21.90 -18.66 -14.48
CA VAL A 1078 22.35 -19.48 -13.35
C VAL A 1078 21.95 -18.81 -12.05
N GLY A 1079 21.85 -19.54 -10.94
CA GLY A 1079 21.46 -18.90 -9.68
C GLY A 1079 21.42 -19.86 -8.50
N TYR A 1080 20.86 -19.39 -7.40
CA TYR A 1080 20.56 -20.25 -6.26
C TYR A 1080 19.28 -21.06 -6.49
N ASP A 1081 19.24 -22.29 -5.96
CA ASP A 1081 18.02 -23.10 -5.88
C ASP A 1081 17.08 -22.55 -4.79
N VAL A 1082 16.49 -21.40 -5.09
CA VAL A 1082 15.67 -20.61 -4.18
C VAL A 1082 14.39 -20.19 -4.90
N GLY A 1083 13.26 -20.40 -4.23
CA GLY A 1083 11.96 -19.99 -4.76
C GLY A 1083 11.65 -20.65 -6.09
N ALA A 1084 11.22 -19.85 -7.06
CA ALA A 1084 10.89 -20.32 -8.41
C ALA A 1084 12.10 -20.37 -9.39
N ILE A 1085 13.31 -20.01 -8.95
CA ILE A 1085 14.50 -20.02 -9.85
C ILE A 1085 14.79 -21.44 -10.35
N GLY A 1086 14.65 -22.44 -9.48
CA GLY A 1086 14.91 -23.84 -9.84
C GLY A 1086 13.96 -24.36 -10.92
N GLU A 1087 12.68 -23.99 -10.88
CA GLU A 1087 11.71 -24.37 -11.92
C GLU A 1087 11.80 -23.51 -13.19
N ILE A 1088 12.34 -22.29 -13.11
CA ILE A 1088 12.65 -21.49 -14.30
C ILE A 1088 13.83 -22.11 -15.07
N ILE A 1089 14.96 -22.37 -14.41
CA ILE A 1089 16.15 -22.96 -15.02
C ILE A 1089 15.90 -24.43 -15.39
N ASN A 1090 15.19 -25.17 -14.53
CA ASN A 1090 14.82 -26.58 -14.71
C ASN A 1090 16.02 -27.50 -15.03
N ASN A 1091 17.15 -27.23 -14.38
CA ASN A 1091 18.37 -28.03 -14.47
C ASN A 1091 19.28 -27.76 -13.27
N ASP A 1092 19.40 -28.74 -12.38
CA ASP A 1092 20.16 -28.66 -11.13
C ASP A 1092 21.66 -28.43 -11.33
N SER A 1093 22.21 -28.73 -12.52
CA SER A 1093 23.63 -28.51 -12.82
C SER A 1093 24.01 -27.03 -12.88
N TYR A 1094 23.02 -26.15 -13.06
CA TYR A 1094 23.19 -24.70 -13.16
C TYR A 1094 22.63 -23.95 -11.94
N LEU A 1095 22.30 -24.70 -10.89
CA LEU A 1095 21.83 -24.20 -9.60
C LEU A 1095 22.86 -24.48 -8.51
N ALA A 1096 23.14 -23.48 -7.69
CA ALA A 1096 23.88 -23.67 -6.45
C ALA A 1096 22.90 -23.78 -5.26
N PRO A 1097 23.24 -24.53 -4.20
CA PRO A 1097 22.52 -24.44 -2.94
C PRO A 1097 22.43 -23.00 -2.46
N ALA A 1098 21.31 -22.63 -1.81
CA ALA A 1098 21.15 -21.29 -1.26
C ALA A 1098 22.35 -20.90 -0.38
N ALA A 1099 22.82 -19.67 -0.52
CA ALA A 1099 24.00 -19.11 0.16
C ALA A 1099 25.37 -19.67 -0.25
N ASP A 1100 25.46 -20.64 -1.15
CA ASP A 1100 26.74 -21.22 -1.58
C ASP A 1100 27.36 -20.42 -2.74
N ALA A 1101 27.96 -19.27 -2.39
CA ALA A 1101 28.57 -18.37 -3.36
C ALA A 1101 29.76 -19.00 -4.11
N GLU A 1102 30.51 -19.89 -3.47
CA GLU A 1102 31.64 -20.59 -4.10
C GLU A 1102 31.15 -21.52 -5.21
N ARG A 1103 30.11 -22.32 -4.91
CA ARG A 1103 29.51 -23.21 -5.91
C ARG A 1103 28.92 -22.43 -7.07
N LEU A 1104 28.23 -21.34 -6.80
CA LEU A 1104 27.65 -20.50 -7.85
C LEU A 1104 28.74 -19.87 -8.72
N ALA A 1105 29.83 -19.38 -8.12
CA ALA A 1105 30.98 -18.86 -8.85
C ALA A 1105 31.64 -19.91 -9.74
N GLN A 1106 31.79 -21.15 -9.25
CA GLN A 1106 32.34 -22.26 -10.05
C GLN A 1106 31.46 -22.61 -11.26
N ILE A 1107 30.13 -22.58 -11.10
CA ILE A 1107 29.20 -22.80 -12.21
C ILE A 1107 29.37 -21.70 -13.27
N ILE A 1108 29.45 -20.44 -12.85
CA ILE A 1108 29.67 -19.30 -13.74
C ILE A 1108 31.01 -19.45 -14.47
N ASP A 1109 32.10 -19.71 -13.74
CA ASP A 1109 33.44 -19.82 -14.32
C ASP A 1109 33.56 -20.97 -15.33
N ASN A 1110 32.94 -22.13 -15.06
CA ASN A 1110 32.87 -23.24 -16.00
C ASN A 1110 32.19 -22.83 -17.33
N LEU A 1111 31.09 -22.07 -17.24
CA LEU A 1111 30.38 -21.57 -18.43
C LEU A 1111 31.18 -20.51 -19.19
N LEU A 1112 32.02 -19.72 -18.50
CA LEU A 1112 32.93 -18.77 -19.15
C LEU A 1112 34.04 -19.49 -19.94
N HIS A 1113 34.45 -20.69 -19.52
CA HIS A 1113 35.48 -21.49 -20.18
C HIS A 1113 34.95 -22.42 -21.28
N ASP A 1114 33.66 -22.79 -21.25
CA ASP A 1114 33.03 -23.67 -22.26
C ASP A 1114 31.94 -22.94 -23.06
N ASP A 1115 32.38 -22.29 -24.14
CA ASP A 1115 31.51 -21.61 -25.12
C ASP A 1115 30.43 -22.51 -25.72
N ALA A 1116 30.72 -23.80 -25.93
CA ALA A 1116 29.80 -24.74 -26.55
C ALA A 1116 28.67 -25.12 -25.59
N ALA A 1117 29.01 -25.43 -24.33
CA ALA A 1117 28.05 -25.68 -23.27
C ALA A 1117 27.18 -24.43 -23.01
N ARG A 1118 27.80 -23.25 -22.97
CA ARG A 1118 27.10 -21.97 -22.75
C ARG A 1118 26.06 -21.69 -23.84
N ARG A 1119 26.42 -21.87 -25.12
CA ARG A 1119 25.49 -21.67 -26.25
C ARG A 1119 24.36 -22.70 -26.26
N LYS A 1120 24.67 -23.96 -25.95
CA LYS A 1120 23.64 -25.01 -25.84
C LYS A 1120 22.62 -24.65 -24.77
N LEU A 1121 23.08 -24.24 -23.58
CA LEU A 1121 22.21 -23.82 -22.49
C LEU A 1121 21.36 -22.60 -22.84
N ALA A 1122 21.95 -21.60 -23.51
CA ALA A 1122 21.23 -20.41 -23.98
C ALA A 1122 20.05 -20.76 -24.90
N LEU A 1123 20.26 -21.66 -25.86
CA LEU A 1123 19.20 -22.11 -26.77
C LEU A 1123 18.12 -22.90 -26.03
N ASP A 1124 18.51 -23.81 -25.14
CA ASP A 1124 17.58 -24.57 -24.29
C ASP A 1124 16.71 -23.61 -23.44
N HIS A 1125 17.32 -22.57 -22.88
CA HIS A 1125 16.64 -21.52 -22.13
C HIS A 1125 15.71 -20.66 -22.98
N ARG A 1126 16.12 -20.22 -24.17
CA ARG A 1126 15.27 -19.45 -25.09
C ARG A 1126 14.01 -20.24 -25.45
N ASN A 1127 14.17 -21.51 -25.83
CA ASN A 1127 13.05 -22.39 -26.17
C ASN A 1127 12.09 -22.54 -24.98
N ARG A 1128 12.65 -22.72 -23.78
CA ARG A 1128 11.86 -22.81 -22.55
C ARG A 1128 11.10 -21.51 -22.25
N ALA A 1129 11.76 -20.35 -22.37
CA ALA A 1129 11.13 -19.06 -22.14
C ALA A 1129 9.96 -18.83 -23.09
N GLN A 1130 10.16 -19.10 -24.38
CA GLN A 1130 9.09 -19.02 -25.40
C GLN A 1130 7.92 -19.98 -25.10
N GLN A 1131 8.22 -21.20 -24.67
CA GLN A 1131 7.20 -22.23 -24.42
C GLN A 1131 6.38 -21.97 -23.15
N TYR A 1132 6.98 -21.47 -22.08
CA TYR A 1132 6.33 -21.42 -20.76
C TYR A 1132 6.14 -20.02 -20.17
N PHE A 1133 6.97 -19.04 -20.58
CA PHE A 1133 7.04 -17.71 -19.95
C PHE A 1133 6.73 -16.56 -20.92
N SER A 1134 6.32 -16.88 -22.15
CA SER A 1134 5.81 -15.89 -23.11
C SER A 1134 4.43 -15.41 -22.70
N LEU A 1135 4.10 -14.19 -23.12
CA LEU A 1135 2.76 -13.62 -22.97
C LEU A 1135 1.69 -14.55 -23.58
N GLU A 1136 1.97 -15.11 -24.75
CA GLU A 1136 1.09 -16.03 -25.47
C GLU A 1136 0.84 -17.33 -24.71
N ALA A 1137 1.87 -17.90 -24.06
CA ALA A 1137 1.74 -19.12 -23.25
C ALA A 1137 0.87 -18.88 -22.01
N MET A 1138 1.07 -17.75 -21.32
CA MET A 1138 0.26 -17.36 -20.17
C MET A 1138 -1.21 -17.14 -20.58
N VAL A 1139 -1.44 -16.32 -21.62
CA VAL A 1139 -2.79 -16.03 -22.14
C VAL A 1139 -3.51 -17.31 -22.57
N SER A 1140 -2.80 -18.24 -23.23
CA SER A 1140 -3.35 -19.54 -23.62
C SER A 1140 -3.75 -20.41 -22.43
N SER A 1141 -2.96 -20.37 -21.35
CA SER A 1141 -3.25 -21.09 -20.10
C SER A 1141 -4.49 -20.55 -19.39
N TYR A 1142 -4.63 -19.22 -19.30
CA TYR A 1142 -5.84 -18.59 -18.78
C TYR A 1142 -7.05 -18.83 -19.67
N ARG A 1143 -6.89 -18.84 -21.00
CA ARG A 1143 -7.96 -19.19 -21.93
C ARG A 1143 -8.53 -20.57 -21.65
N ALA A 1144 -7.65 -21.57 -21.44
CA ALA A 1144 -8.06 -22.92 -21.11
C ALA A 1144 -8.80 -22.97 -19.77
N LEU A 1145 -8.25 -22.30 -18.75
CA LEU A 1145 -8.88 -22.20 -17.43
C LEU A 1145 -10.27 -21.54 -17.49
N TYR A 1146 -10.43 -20.45 -18.25
CA TYR A 1146 -11.73 -19.79 -18.40
C TYR A 1146 -12.74 -20.68 -19.11
N GLY A 1147 -12.30 -21.46 -20.11
CA GLY A 1147 -13.14 -22.48 -20.75
C GLY A 1147 -13.60 -23.57 -19.77
N GLU A 1148 -12.70 -24.06 -18.91
CA GLU A 1148 -13.01 -25.03 -17.86
C GLU A 1148 -14.03 -24.47 -16.85
N VAL A 1149 -13.89 -23.20 -16.45
CA VAL A 1149 -14.79 -22.52 -15.52
C VAL A 1149 -16.19 -22.34 -16.09
N LEU A 1150 -16.31 -22.00 -17.38
CA LEU A 1150 -17.59 -21.80 -18.05
C LEU A 1150 -18.27 -23.10 -18.51
N GLY A 1151 -17.64 -24.26 -18.31
CA GLY A 1151 -18.17 -25.55 -18.76
C GLY A 1151 -18.25 -25.69 -20.29
N ALA A 1152 -17.47 -24.88 -21.04
CA ALA A 1152 -17.45 -24.92 -22.49
C ALA A 1152 -16.58 -26.08 -22.97
N ASP A 1153 -17.15 -26.97 -23.77
CA ASP A 1153 -16.42 -27.96 -24.55
C ASP A 1153 -15.41 -27.22 -25.44
N VAL A 1154 -14.12 -27.33 -25.11
CA VAL A 1154 -12.98 -26.59 -25.72
C VAL A 1154 -12.89 -26.80 -27.24
N THR A 1155 -13.69 -27.72 -27.78
CA THR A 1155 -13.82 -28.06 -29.20
C THR A 1155 -14.81 -27.19 -30.00
N LYS A 1156 -15.69 -26.39 -29.37
CA LYS A 1156 -16.80 -25.70 -30.09
C LYS A 1156 -16.55 -24.27 -30.56
N HIS A 1157 -15.44 -23.63 -30.16
CA HIS A 1157 -15.06 -22.32 -30.68
C HIS A 1157 -13.56 -22.29 -31.03
N PRO A 1158 -13.17 -22.87 -32.19
CA PRO A 1158 -11.86 -22.66 -32.75
C PRO A 1158 -11.84 -21.27 -33.39
N ASP A 1159 -10.96 -20.42 -32.88
CA ASP A 1159 -10.24 -19.33 -33.56
C ASP A 1159 -9.32 -18.67 -32.54
#